data_AF-A0A101GET0-F1
#
_entry.id   AF-A0A101GET0-F1
#
_cell.length_a   1.000
_cell.length_b   1.000
_cell.length_c   1.000
_cell.angle_alpha   90.00
_cell.angle_beta   90.00
_cell.angle_gamma   90.00
#
_symmetry.space_group_name_H-M   'P 1'
#
loop_
_entity.id
_entity.type
_entity.pdbx_description
1 polymer ?
#
loop_
_entity_poly.entity_id
_entity_poly.type
_entity_poly.pdbx_seq_one_letter_code
_entity_poly.pdbx_strand_id
1 'polypeptide(L)'
;MILFLACIISIGQAQQLKSDTFDVVHYNLHLDIMNFQAKQLNGFAILTLTPKMNQLSYVSLDLLSLEVDSVKVEGQPVVLWYQDDTLLRIPLLSPVSIGDTFQVRIRYHGTPVVEPSGWGGFHFSSWIAYNLGVAFQANPHNYGRAWFPCIDDFIDRATYDYYITTEAGKTAVCGGLLIDSIVHPNNNITWHWKMNQPIPAYLASVAVASYAKIADIYNGIQADIPILLYFRPSDTAAVNNLFVNLKDILSVYENHWGPYSFDRVGYVGTIEGAMEHAANIALPVSTLSSGYEWLYAHELSHMWFGDKITCSSAEDMWLNEGWAVFNESLYREAIYGYSAYRSNMNSKHANVLQYCHIKDNGYRALYGIPNEYTYGETVYEKGGVVVHTLRNYLGDSLFFPVISSFLQDFAFQPVSSFQLRDYLSQYTGVDMTPFFDGWVFSPGFPCFVIDSCQIFPAGQNFLTTVFVHQKLKGTTQFLNNNRLFISFIDSLWNAHDFIMDFSGEFGSQTFNLPFEPLLCLADYYDKIADATTDADLRIHQSGDYDFPNTFFRLSVTTLTDSAFFRVTHNWAAPDSLKTPLPGLTLSDYRYWRIEGIYDDPFQAKGRFFYSRPSHLDDSLLQNLNDSLVILYRKDASVDWQGIPFTRTGTLAGYITVNDLQPGEYTLASWDELYVGKTEILTTNNKISIYPNPVHGHCIIDVSSDHFSVLKIYASSGVLLLKKLLPAGKHELNYDFSQLPAGLYIASLE
;
A
#
# COMPACT_ATOMS: atom_id res chain seq x y z
N MET A 1 -33.49 10.95 47.10
CA MET A 1 -32.22 11.30 46.44
C MET A 1 -32.27 10.66 45.06
N ILE A 2 -32.79 11.39 44.07
CA ILE A 2 -32.99 10.93 42.69
C ILE A 2 -31.90 11.62 41.87
N LEU A 3 -30.92 10.87 41.39
CA LEU A 3 -29.92 11.37 40.45
C LEU A 3 -30.51 11.35 39.04
N PHE A 4 -30.66 12.53 38.45
CA PHE A 4 -30.89 12.69 37.02
C PHE A 4 -29.56 12.49 36.29
N LEU A 5 -29.47 11.47 35.44
CA LEU A 5 -28.45 11.39 34.38
C LEU A 5 -28.86 12.35 33.27
N ALA A 6 -28.09 13.42 33.07
CA ALA A 6 -28.21 14.25 31.88
C ALA A 6 -27.37 13.60 30.76
N CYS A 7 -28.04 12.98 29.79
CA CYS A 7 -27.43 12.67 28.50
C CYS A 7 -27.14 13.99 27.78
N ILE A 8 -25.87 14.38 27.70
CA ILE A 8 -25.43 15.43 26.79
C ILE A 8 -25.36 14.80 25.41
N ILE A 9 -26.41 15.00 24.62
CA ILE A 9 -26.38 14.74 23.19
C ILE A 9 -25.59 15.91 22.59
N SER A 10 -24.31 15.70 22.29
CA SER A 10 -23.53 16.61 21.46
C SER A 10 -24.02 16.47 20.02
N ILE A 11 -25.00 17.28 19.64
CA ILE A 11 -25.31 17.52 18.23
C ILE A 11 -24.15 18.37 17.70
N GLY A 12 -23.18 17.73 17.05
CA GLY A 12 -22.19 18.45 16.28
C GLY A 12 -22.92 19.20 15.16
N GLN A 13 -22.97 20.54 15.25
CA GLN A 13 -23.32 21.34 14.08
C GLN A 13 -22.21 21.14 13.06
N ALA A 14 -22.54 20.57 11.89
CA ALA A 14 -21.63 20.59 10.76
C ALA A 14 -21.21 22.05 10.50
N GLN A 15 -19.90 22.29 10.40
CA GLN A 15 -19.38 23.61 10.06
C GLN A 15 -19.84 23.94 8.63
N GLN A 16 -20.64 25.00 8.48
CA GLN A 16 -21.08 25.45 7.17
C GLN A 16 -19.86 25.87 6.34
N LEU A 17 -19.64 25.20 5.20
CA LEU A 17 -18.57 25.52 4.27
C LEU A 17 -18.93 26.77 3.46
N LYS A 18 -17.93 27.46 2.91
CA LYS A 18 -18.19 28.62 2.04
C LYS A 18 -18.96 28.19 0.78
N SER A 19 -18.63 27.02 0.24
CA SER A 19 -19.31 26.36 -0.87
C SER A 19 -20.76 25.94 -0.59
N ASP A 20 -21.23 25.99 0.66
CA ASP A 20 -22.65 25.80 0.99
C ASP A 20 -23.49 27.07 0.69
N THR A 21 -22.85 28.22 0.51
CA THR A 21 -23.54 29.53 0.42
C THR A 21 -23.68 30.05 -1.01
N PHE A 22 -22.66 29.85 -1.84
CA PHE A 22 -22.64 30.17 -3.26
C PHE A 22 -21.66 29.24 -4.00
N ASP A 23 -21.75 29.23 -5.32
CA ASP A 23 -20.85 28.54 -6.24
C ASP A 23 -20.02 29.58 -7.00
N VAL A 24 -18.75 29.29 -7.28
CA VAL A 24 -18.03 30.02 -8.34
C VAL A 24 -18.09 29.18 -9.61
N VAL A 25 -18.85 29.64 -10.61
CA VAL A 25 -19.03 28.87 -11.86
C VAL A 25 -17.88 29.08 -12.84
N HIS A 26 -17.18 30.22 -12.74
CA HIS A 26 -16.09 30.56 -13.64
C HIS A 26 -15.10 31.55 -13.01
N TYR A 27 -13.81 31.26 -13.16
CA TYR A 27 -12.71 32.17 -12.85
C TYR A 27 -12.08 32.70 -14.13
N ASN A 28 -11.92 34.01 -14.21
CA ASN A 28 -11.16 34.68 -15.25
C ASN A 28 -9.99 35.43 -14.60
N LEU A 29 -8.78 34.86 -14.72
CA LEU A 29 -7.58 35.26 -14.00
C LEU A 29 -6.64 36.04 -14.91
N HIS A 30 -6.47 37.34 -14.64
CA HIS A 30 -5.53 38.19 -15.37
C HIS A 30 -4.34 38.54 -14.48
N LEU A 31 -3.21 37.90 -14.72
CA LEU A 31 -2.04 38.00 -13.85
C LEU A 31 -0.80 38.45 -14.62
N ASP A 32 -0.01 39.28 -13.97
CA ASP A 32 1.37 39.61 -14.32
C ASP A 32 2.30 38.81 -13.40
N ILE A 33 3.09 37.93 -14.01
CA ILE A 33 4.07 37.07 -13.33
C ILE A 33 5.43 37.29 -14.00
N MET A 34 5.90 38.54 -14.00
CA MET A 34 7.20 38.91 -14.58
C MET A 34 8.29 39.13 -13.52
N ASN A 35 7.92 39.60 -12.33
CA ASN A 35 8.88 40.04 -11.33
C ASN A 35 9.36 38.90 -10.42
N PHE A 36 10.25 38.07 -10.97
CA PHE A 36 10.80 36.91 -10.26
C PHE A 36 11.73 37.32 -9.11
N GLN A 37 12.46 38.44 -9.26
CA GLN A 37 13.42 38.91 -8.25
C GLN A 37 12.72 39.35 -6.96
N ALA A 38 11.64 40.14 -7.07
CA ALA A 38 10.84 40.56 -5.92
C ALA A 38 9.79 39.53 -5.52
N LYS A 39 9.65 38.43 -6.28
CA LYS A 39 8.62 37.39 -6.10
C LYS A 39 7.22 37.99 -6.05
N GLN A 40 6.92 38.86 -7.00
CA GLN A 40 5.68 39.63 -7.01
C GLN A 40 4.71 39.08 -8.06
N LEU A 41 3.47 38.94 -7.64
CA LEU A 41 2.30 38.67 -8.47
C LEU A 41 1.40 39.90 -8.41
N ASN A 42 0.91 40.34 -9.56
CA ASN A 42 -0.02 41.47 -9.65
C ASN A 42 -1.11 41.12 -10.65
N GLY A 43 -2.37 41.35 -10.32
CA GLY A 43 -3.43 40.93 -11.22
C GLY A 43 -4.82 41.34 -10.81
N PHE A 44 -5.80 40.81 -11.52
CA PHE A 44 -7.17 40.81 -11.05
C PHE A 44 -7.82 39.48 -11.41
N ALA A 45 -8.77 39.06 -10.59
CA ALA A 45 -9.66 37.93 -10.87
C ALA A 45 -11.07 38.47 -11.11
N ILE A 46 -11.77 37.93 -12.10
CA ILE A 46 -13.22 38.10 -12.27
C ILE A 46 -13.85 36.74 -12.00
N LEU A 47 -14.71 36.68 -10.98
CA LEU A 47 -15.44 35.49 -10.59
C LEU A 47 -16.88 35.67 -11.06
N THR A 48 -17.43 34.66 -11.73
CA THR A 48 -18.88 34.56 -11.97
C THR A 48 -19.46 33.63 -10.91
N LEU A 49 -20.48 34.07 -10.19
CA LEU A 49 -21.00 33.37 -9.02
C LEU A 49 -22.52 33.14 -9.10
N THR A 50 -22.99 32.05 -8.49
CA THR A 50 -24.41 31.75 -8.32
C THR A 50 -24.73 31.42 -6.86
N PRO A 51 -25.73 32.05 -6.22
CA PRO A 51 -26.08 31.76 -4.82
C PRO A 51 -26.72 30.36 -4.65
N LYS A 52 -26.34 29.66 -3.58
CA LYS A 52 -26.97 28.39 -3.14
C LYS A 52 -27.99 28.61 -2.02
N MET A 53 -28.11 29.84 -1.53
CA MET A 53 -29.09 30.27 -0.53
C MET A 53 -29.75 31.60 -0.90
N ASN A 54 -30.93 31.84 -0.33
CA ASN A 54 -31.63 33.11 -0.50
C ASN A 54 -31.08 34.19 0.42
N GLN A 55 -31.20 35.46 0.01
CA GLN A 55 -30.78 36.63 0.80
C GLN A 55 -29.29 36.63 1.18
N LEU A 56 -28.44 36.14 0.28
CA LEU A 56 -26.99 36.24 0.42
C LEU A 56 -26.59 37.72 0.38
N SER A 57 -25.97 38.21 1.46
CA SER A 57 -25.64 39.63 1.66
C SER A 57 -24.15 39.92 1.56
N TYR A 58 -23.31 38.90 1.44
CA TYR A 58 -21.87 39.03 1.24
C TYR A 58 -21.31 37.78 0.54
N VAL A 59 -20.17 37.95 -0.12
CA VAL A 59 -19.35 36.88 -0.68
C VAL A 59 -18.13 36.69 0.22
N SER A 60 -17.73 35.46 0.52
CA SER A 60 -16.54 35.14 1.32
C SER A 60 -15.60 34.24 0.51
N LEU A 61 -14.39 34.71 0.25
CA LEU A 61 -13.37 34.04 -0.54
C LEU A 61 -12.10 33.86 0.30
N ASP A 62 -11.34 32.83 -0.01
CA ASP A 62 -10.01 32.61 0.53
C ASP A 62 -8.98 33.33 -0.35
N LEU A 63 -8.09 34.12 0.28
CA LEU A 63 -6.95 34.77 -0.35
C LEU A 63 -5.86 34.97 0.69
N LEU A 64 -4.74 34.26 0.54
CA LEU A 64 -3.67 34.21 1.53
C LEU A 64 -2.61 35.29 1.26
N SER A 65 -2.41 36.19 2.21
CA SER A 65 -1.30 37.18 2.28
C SER A 65 -1.18 38.18 1.12
N LEU A 66 -2.04 38.13 0.11
CA LEU A 66 -2.06 39.08 -1.01
C LEU A 66 -2.97 40.28 -0.68
N GLU A 67 -2.52 41.49 -1.01
CA GLU A 67 -3.24 42.73 -0.72
C GLU A 67 -4.29 43.00 -1.80
N VAL A 68 -5.53 43.26 -1.37
CA VAL A 68 -6.62 43.66 -2.29
C VAL A 68 -6.61 45.17 -2.49
N ASP A 69 -6.41 45.60 -3.73
CA ASP A 69 -6.39 47.02 -4.10
C ASP A 69 -7.79 47.60 -4.34
N SER A 70 -8.69 46.80 -4.93
CA SER A 70 -10.06 47.22 -5.23
C SER A 70 -10.99 46.05 -5.51
N VAL A 71 -12.26 46.23 -5.18
CA VAL A 71 -13.34 45.28 -5.46
C VAL A 71 -14.47 45.96 -6.22
N LYS A 72 -15.02 45.26 -7.22
CA LYS A 72 -16.24 45.65 -7.92
C LYS A 72 -17.25 44.50 -7.98
N VAL A 73 -18.53 44.80 -7.75
CA VAL A 73 -19.65 43.86 -7.93
C VAL A 73 -20.51 44.40 -9.07
N GLU A 74 -20.74 43.63 -10.13
CA GLU A 74 -21.48 44.08 -11.32
C GLU A 74 -20.92 45.41 -11.89
N GLY A 75 -19.59 45.55 -11.87
CA GLY A 75 -18.89 46.76 -12.31
C GLY A 75 -18.97 47.96 -11.34
N GLN A 76 -19.81 47.90 -10.30
CA GLN A 76 -19.93 48.95 -9.28
C GLN A 76 -18.85 48.80 -8.20
N PRO A 77 -18.17 49.90 -7.79
CA PRO A 77 -17.13 49.82 -6.77
C PRO A 77 -17.71 49.51 -5.38
N VAL A 78 -17.04 48.62 -4.65
CA VAL A 78 -17.29 48.37 -3.23
C VAL A 78 -16.31 49.21 -2.42
N VAL A 79 -16.82 50.15 -1.60
CA VAL A 79 -15.99 51.13 -0.89
C VAL A 79 -15.30 50.52 0.34
N LEU A 80 -15.95 49.56 1.00
CA LEU A 80 -15.44 48.89 2.18
C LEU A 80 -15.68 47.38 2.05
N TRP A 81 -14.60 46.60 2.18
CA TRP A 81 -14.63 45.15 2.36
C TRP A 81 -13.85 44.79 3.62
N TYR A 82 -14.05 43.59 4.12
CA TYR A 82 -13.22 43.04 5.18
C TYR A 82 -12.18 42.11 4.58
N GLN A 83 -10.94 42.22 5.05
CA GLN A 83 -9.88 41.30 4.72
C GLN A 83 -9.02 41.05 5.96
N ASP A 84 -8.69 39.78 6.20
CA ASP A 84 -7.58 39.35 7.05
C ASP A 84 -6.56 38.56 6.23
N ASP A 85 -5.62 37.88 6.89
CA ASP A 85 -4.55 37.13 6.23
C ASP A 85 -5.05 36.04 5.28
N THR A 86 -6.25 35.47 5.51
CA THR A 86 -6.76 34.30 4.78
C THR A 86 -8.12 34.54 4.13
N LEU A 87 -8.91 35.46 4.67
CA LEU A 87 -10.33 35.63 4.34
C LEU A 87 -10.58 37.02 3.75
N LEU A 88 -11.22 37.05 2.58
CA LEU A 88 -11.78 38.23 1.94
C LEU A 88 -13.31 38.16 2.00
N ARG A 89 -13.95 39.13 2.66
CA ARG A 89 -15.42 39.25 2.72
C ARG A 89 -15.90 40.53 2.05
N ILE A 90 -16.70 40.35 0.99
CA ILE A 90 -17.19 41.40 0.11
C ILE A 90 -18.70 41.58 0.34
N PRO A 91 -19.15 42.72 0.90
CA PRO A 91 -20.57 42.97 1.07
C PRO A 91 -21.27 43.19 -0.27
N LEU A 92 -22.51 42.72 -0.39
CA LEU A 92 -23.37 42.95 -1.54
C LEU A 92 -24.32 44.12 -1.24
N LEU A 93 -24.39 45.09 -2.15
CA LEU A 93 -25.24 46.29 -1.99
C LEU A 93 -26.74 45.95 -1.98
N SER A 94 -27.12 44.85 -2.62
CA SER A 94 -28.45 44.27 -2.58
C SER A 94 -28.32 42.77 -2.41
N PRO A 95 -29.09 42.14 -1.51
CA PRO A 95 -29.03 40.70 -1.34
C PRO A 95 -29.39 39.97 -2.63
N VAL A 96 -28.63 38.92 -2.94
CA VAL A 96 -28.88 38.02 -4.07
C VAL A 96 -29.49 36.72 -3.57
N SER A 97 -30.19 36.00 -4.43
CA SER A 97 -30.93 34.79 -4.08
C SER A 97 -30.70 33.67 -5.09
N ILE A 98 -31.20 32.47 -4.78
CA ILE A 98 -31.10 31.32 -5.67
C ILE A 98 -31.73 31.69 -7.02
N GLY A 99 -30.99 31.42 -8.10
CA GLY A 99 -31.38 31.76 -9.48
C GLY A 99 -30.71 33.02 -10.03
N ASP A 100 -30.07 33.84 -9.19
CA ASP A 100 -29.26 34.97 -9.64
C ASP A 100 -27.89 34.50 -10.18
N THR A 101 -27.29 35.31 -11.05
CA THR A 101 -25.89 35.17 -11.48
C THR A 101 -25.27 36.55 -11.54
N PHE A 102 -24.09 36.72 -10.95
CA PHE A 102 -23.41 38.01 -10.89
C PHE A 102 -21.89 37.84 -10.89
N GLN A 103 -21.17 38.93 -11.12
CA GLN A 103 -19.73 38.98 -11.21
C GLN A 103 -19.11 39.84 -10.11
N VAL A 104 -17.98 39.34 -9.61
CA VAL A 104 -17.12 40.04 -8.66
C VAL A 104 -15.72 40.16 -9.28
N ARG A 105 -15.20 41.38 -9.37
CA ARG A 105 -13.85 41.66 -9.84
C ARG A 105 -12.98 42.15 -8.69
N ILE A 106 -11.85 41.49 -8.47
CA ILE A 106 -10.93 41.74 -7.37
C ILE A 106 -9.56 42.04 -7.96
N ARG A 107 -9.02 43.25 -7.74
CA ARG A 107 -7.64 43.62 -8.06
C ARG A 107 -6.78 43.37 -6.83
N TYR A 108 -5.64 42.70 -7.01
CA TYR A 108 -4.76 42.35 -5.90
C TYR A 108 -3.31 42.25 -6.37
N HIS A 109 -2.40 42.35 -5.41
CA HIS A 109 -0.98 42.16 -5.64
C HIS A 109 -0.25 41.67 -4.38
N GLY A 110 1.00 41.28 -4.52
CA GLY A 110 1.87 40.96 -3.39
C GLY A 110 2.82 39.81 -3.70
N THR A 111 3.37 39.24 -2.63
CA THR A 111 4.21 38.04 -2.71
C THR A 111 3.39 36.84 -2.26
N PRO A 112 3.05 35.91 -3.17
CA PRO A 112 2.30 34.72 -2.80
C PRO A 112 3.16 33.78 -1.94
N VAL A 113 2.50 32.89 -1.21
CA VAL A 113 3.11 32.12 -0.11
C VAL A 113 3.50 30.72 -0.58
N VAL A 114 4.69 30.29 -0.17
CA VAL A 114 5.08 28.86 -0.10
C VAL A 114 4.72 28.38 1.29
N GLU A 115 4.07 27.23 1.41
CA GLU A 115 3.71 26.71 2.74
C GLU A 115 4.97 26.44 3.60
N PRO A 116 4.86 26.36 4.94
CA PRO A 116 6.05 26.25 5.78
C PRO A 116 6.83 24.93 5.61
N SER A 117 6.22 23.87 5.07
CA SER A 117 6.93 22.63 4.71
C SER A 117 7.95 22.84 3.58
N GLY A 118 7.77 23.89 2.78
CA GLY A 118 8.54 24.18 1.58
C GLY A 118 8.04 23.47 0.32
N TRP A 119 7.03 22.61 0.40
CA TRP A 119 6.53 21.83 -0.74
C TRP A 119 5.45 22.58 -1.53
N GLY A 120 4.33 22.91 -0.89
CA GLY A 120 3.16 23.55 -1.48
C GLY A 120 3.23 25.05 -1.73
N GLY A 121 2.23 25.58 -2.44
CA GLY A 121 2.05 27.01 -2.66
C GLY A 121 2.73 27.56 -3.90
N PHE A 122 3.04 28.86 -3.88
CA PHE A 122 3.52 29.56 -5.07
C PHE A 122 5.01 29.83 -5.00
N HIS A 123 5.74 29.20 -5.90
CA HIS A 123 7.19 29.19 -5.96
C HIS A 123 7.74 30.21 -6.92
N PHE A 124 8.83 30.85 -6.52
CA PHE A 124 9.65 31.71 -7.37
C PHE A 124 11.12 31.33 -7.24
N SER A 125 11.77 31.16 -8.39
CA SER A 125 13.23 31.07 -8.53
C SER A 125 13.72 32.09 -9.56
N SER A 126 15.02 32.08 -9.85
CA SER A 126 15.60 32.97 -10.86
C SER A 126 15.08 32.71 -12.28
N TRP A 127 14.56 31.51 -12.57
CA TRP A 127 14.20 31.10 -13.93
C TRP A 127 12.77 30.55 -14.11
N ILE A 128 12.06 30.28 -13.02
CA ILE A 128 10.66 29.82 -13.05
C ILE A 128 9.83 30.42 -11.91
N ALA A 129 8.54 30.67 -12.21
CA ALA A 129 7.49 30.90 -11.24
C ALA A 129 6.35 29.90 -11.47
N TYR A 130 5.85 29.21 -10.44
CA TYR A 130 4.82 28.19 -10.59
C TYR A 130 4.08 27.93 -9.27
N ASN A 131 2.89 27.34 -9.31
CA ASN A 131 2.18 26.89 -8.11
C ASN A 131 2.23 25.36 -7.94
N LEU A 132 2.11 24.91 -6.70
CA LEU A 132 1.74 23.56 -6.28
C LEU A 132 0.48 23.72 -5.42
N GLY A 133 -0.59 23.03 -5.82
CA GLY A 133 -1.96 23.35 -5.40
C GLY A 133 -2.34 22.88 -4.00
N VAL A 134 -1.46 22.12 -3.35
CA VAL A 134 -1.67 21.49 -2.05
C VAL A 134 -0.64 22.02 -1.06
N ALA A 135 -0.99 22.08 0.22
CA ALA A 135 -0.14 22.36 1.34
C ALA A 135 -0.33 21.30 2.44
N PHE A 136 0.74 20.56 2.77
CA PHE A 136 0.69 19.47 3.74
C PHE A 136 0.42 19.92 5.18
N GLN A 137 0.70 21.18 5.52
CA GLN A 137 0.43 21.71 6.86
C GLN A 137 -0.89 22.51 6.96
N ALA A 138 -1.63 22.62 5.86
CA ALA A 138 -2.91 23.32 5.83
C ALA A 138 -4.09 22.40 6.18
N ASN A 139 -5.15 22.98 6.73
CA ASN A 139 -6.43 22.30 6.93
C ASN A 139 -7.58 23.19 6.43
N PRO A 140 -8.27 22.82 5.32
CA PRO A 140 -7.96 21.69 4.43
C PRO A 140 -6.63 21.88 3.67
N HIS A 141 -6.11 20.79 3.09
CA HIS A 141 -4.80 20.76 2.43
C HIS A 141 -4.74 21.45 1.07
N ASN A 142 -5.85 21.79 0.46
CA ASN A 142 -5.82 22.63 -0.73
C ASN A 142 -5.20 24.00 -0.47
N TYR A 143 -4.74 24.63 -1.54
CA TYR A 143 -3.94 25.82 -1.43
C TYR A 143 -4.06 26.75 -2.66
N GLY A 144 -5.23 26.77 -3.30
CA GLY A 144 -5.53 27.73 -4.36
C GLY A 144 -5.43 29.17 -3.88
N ARG A 145 -5.80 29.41 -2.60
CA ARG A 145 -5.76 30.72 -1.93
C ARG A 145 -4.38 31.37 -1.92
N ALA A 146 -3.31 30.61 -2.14
CA ALA A 146 -1.95 31.11 -2.15
C ALA A 146 -1.66 32.11 -3.29
N TRP A 147 -2.47 32.11 -4.37
CA TRP A 147 -2.18 32.94 -5.54
C TRP A 147 -3.38 33.61 -6.21
N PHE A 148 -4.62 33.21 -5.88
CA PHE A 148 -5.83 33.88 -6.38
C PHE A 148 -6.99 33.78 -5.38
N PRO A 149 -7.96 34.72 -5.41
CA PRO A 149 -9.13 34.65 -4.54
C PRO A 149 -10.08 33.55 -4.99
N CYS A 150 -10.36 32.56 -4.15
CA CYS A 150 -11.13 31.38 -4.52
C CYS A 150 -12.04 30.85 -3.39
N ILE A 151 -12.88 29.85 -3.69
CA ILE A 151 -13.36 28.93 -2.66
C ILE A 151 -12.30 27.84 -2.58
N ASP A 152 -11.56 27.79 -1.46
CA ASP A 152 -10.48 26.83 -1.29
C ASP A 152 -10.97 25.63 -0.47
N ASP A 153 -11.82 24.81 -1.09
CA ASP A 153 -12.21 23.45 -0.67
C ASP A 153 -11.92 22.42 -1.79
N PHE A 154 -12.27 21.15 -1.58
CA PHE A 154 -12.07 20.07 -2.57
C PHE A 154 -13.26 19.89 -3.52
N ILE A 155 -14.38 20.58 -3.29
CA ILE A 155 -15.69 20.21 -3.84
C ILE A 155 -16.33 21.30 -4.73
N ASP A 156 -16.01 22.58 -4.51
CA ASP A 156 -16.43 23.69 -5.37
C ASP A 156 -15.64 23.61 -6.68
N ARG A 157 -16.33 23.58 -7.80
CA ARG A 157 -15.72 23.36 -9.12
C ARG A 157 -16.10 24.46 -10.09
N ALA A 158 -15.10 24.98 -10.79
CA ALA A 158 -15.26 26.09 -11.71
C ALA A 158 -14.55 25.82 -13.04
N THR A 159 -14.96 26.52 -14.09
CA THR A 159 -14.17 26.63 -15.32
C THR A 159 -13.19 27.81 -15.23
N TYR A 160 -12.13 27.81 -16.05
CA TYR A 160 -11.08 28.82 -15.95
C TYR A 160 -10.68 29.41 -17.31
N ASP A 161 -10.51 30.72 -17.35
CA ASP A 161 -9.73 31.43 -18.35
C ASP A 161 -8.51 32.08 -17.65
N TYR A 162 -7.31 31.80 -18.16
CA TYR A 162 -6.06 32.36 -17.65
C TYR A 162 -5.46 33.31 -18.68
N TYR A 163 -5.21 34.55 -18.28
CA TYR A 163 -4.52 35.58 -19.06
C TYR A 163 -3.24 35.96 -18.34
N ILE A 164 -2.15 35.24 -18.63
CA ILE A 164 -0.88 35.39 -17.92
C ILE A 164 0.08 36.22 -18.76
N THR A 165 0.49 37.37 -18.22
CA THR A 165 1.44 38.29 -18.85
C THR A 165 2.86 37.97 -18.40
N THR A 166 3.77 37.88 -19.37
CA THR A 166 5.16 37.46 -19.20
C THR A 166 6.09 38.40 -19.98
N GLU A 167 7.36 38.43 -19.59
CA GLU A 167 8.42 39.07 -20.38
C GLU A 167 8.69 38.28 -21.66
N ALA A 168 9.24 38.94 -22.68
CA ALA A 168 9.70 38.27 -23.89
C ALA A 168 10.66 37.10 -23.58
N GLY A 169 10.48 35.96 -24.25
CA GLY A 169 11.32 34.76 -24.08
C GLY A 169 10.89 33.83 -22.94
N LYS A 170 9.80 34.17 -22.22
CA LYS A 170 9.11 33.27 -21.29
C LYS A 170 7.75 32.87 -21.86
N THR A 171 7.30 31.68 -21.49
CA THR A 171 5.97 31.14 -21.83
C THR A 171 5.25 30.84 -20.53
N ALA A 172 4.00 31.31 -20.41
CA ALA A 172 3.11 30.84 -19.38
C ALA A 172 2.37 29.59 -19.86
N VAL A 173 2.34 28.56 -19.03
CA VAL A 173 1.63 27.30 -19.27
C VAL A 173 0.66 27.09 -18.12
N CYS A 174 -0.63 26.98 -18.44
CA CYS A 174 -1.70 26.75 -17.47
C CYS A 174 -2.46 25.45 -17.81
N GLY A 175 -3.39 25.07 -16.95
CA GLY A 175 -4.37 24.03 -17.25
C GLY A 175 -5.20 24.34 -18.51
N GLY A 176 -5.56 23.30 -19.26
CA GLY A 176 -6.42 23.38 -20.44
C GLY A 176 -5.68 23.63 -21.76
N LEU A 177 -6.33 24.30 -22.72
CA LEU A 177 -5.78 24.58 -24.05
C LEU A 177 -5.31 26.02 -24.19
N LEU A 178 -4.19 26.21 -24.90
CA LEU A 178 -3.75 27.53 -25.33
C LEU A 178 -4.64 28.01 -26.47
N ILE A 179 -5.38 29.10 -26.26
CA ILE A 179 -6.29 29.68 -27.24
C ILE A 179 -5.52 30.64 -28.14
N ASP A 180 -4.84 31.61 -27.55
CA ASP A 180 -4.01 32.57 -28.26
C ASP A 180 -2.88 33.15 -27.39
N SER A 181 -2.06 34.00 -28.02
CA SER A 181 -1.08 34.83 -27.34
C SER A 181 -1.01 36.20 -27.99
N ILE A 182 -0.99 37.26 -27.18
CA ILE A 182 -0.96 38.64 -27.64
C ILE A 182 0.37 39.26 -27.26
N VAL A 183 1.14 39.71 -28.26
CA VAL A 183 2.37 40.49 -28.06
C VAL A 183 2.02 41.97 -27.93
N HIS A 184 2.44 42.59 -26.83
CA HIS A 184 2.21 43.99 -26.52
C HIS A 184 3.30 44.90 -27.13
N PRO A 185 3.06 46.22 -27.26
CA PRO A 185 4.06 47.16 -27.79
C PRO A 185 5.40 47.19 -27.05
N ASN A 186 5.43 46.75 -25.78
CA ASN A 186 6.64 46.63 -24.96
C ASN A 186 7.31 45.24 -25.06
N ASN A 187 6.88 44.39 -25.99
CA ASN A 187 7.28 43.00 -26.21
C ASN A 187 6.89 42.01 -25.11
N ASN A 188 6.12 42.42 -24.10
CA ASN A 188 5.50 41.47 -23.19
C ASN A 188 4.47 40.62 -23.94
N ILE A 189 4.22 39.41 -23.46
CA ILE A 189 3.29 38.47 -24.07
C ILE A 189 2.24 38.10 -23.03
N THR A 190 0.97 38.29 -23.35
CA THR A 190 -0.15 37.70 -22.60
C THR A 190 -0.55 36.40 -23.27
N TRP A 191 -0.54 35.31 -22.51
CA TRP A 191 -0.95 33.97 -22.93
C TRP A 191 -2.36 33.71 -22.44
N HIS A 192 -3.27 33.34 -23.35
CA HIS A 192 -4.64 32.99 -23.02
C HIS A 192 -4.83 31.48 -23.04
N TRP A 193 -5.01 30.90 -21.86
CA TRP A 193 -5.36 29.49 -21.68
C TRP A 193 -6.80 29.33 -21.21
N LYS A 194 -7.44 28.24 -21.63
CA LYS A 194 -8.82 27.94 -21.25
C LYS A 194 -8.98 26.49 -20.79
N MET A 195 -9.55 26.32 -19.60
CA MET A 195 -10.00 25.06 -19.03
C MET A 195 -11.52 24.98 -19.11
N ASN A 196 -12.04 24.09 -19.96
CA ASN A 196 -13.49 23.90 -20.14
C ASN A 196 -14.10 22.93 -19.11
N GLN A 197 -13.30 22.03 -18.55
CA GLN A 197 -13.72 21.10 -17.52
C GLN A 197 -13.79 21.80 -16.15
N PRO A 198 -14.86 21.59 -15.36
CA PRO A 198 -14.96 22.19 -14.04
C PRO A 198 -14.04 21.48 -13.04
N ILE A 199 -13.11 22.24 -12.45
CA ILE A 199 -12.12 21.74 -11.49
C ILE A 199 -12.13 22.56 -10.19
N PRO A 200 -11.79 21.94 -9.05
CA PRO A 200 -11.54 22.65 -7.81
C PRO A 200 -10.28 23.51 -7.86
N ALA A 201 -10.21 24.51 -6.97
CA ALA A 201 -9.17 25.54 -6.98
C ALA A 201 -7.74 24.98 -6.85
N TYR A 202 -7.56 23.85 -6.15
CA TYR A 202 -6.25 23.22 -5.96
C TYR A 202 -5.66 22.63 -7.27
N LEU A 203 -6.51 22.27 -8.24
CA LEU A 203 -6.08 21.74 -9.53
C LEU A 203 -5.76 22.83 -10.56
N ALA A 204 -6.12 24.09 -10.27
CA ALA A 204 -5.75 25.21 -11.13
C ALA A 204 -4.22 25.41 -11.12
N SER A 205 -3.64 25.60 -12.30
CA SER A 205 -2.18 25.69 -12.44
C SER A 205 -1.70 26.82 -13.33
N VAL A 206 -0.51 27.33 -12.99
CA VAL A 206 0.28 28.24 -13.81
C VAL A 206 1.76 27.95 -13.57
N ALA A 207 2.52 27.91 -14.66
CA ALA A 207 3.97 27.86 -14.62
C ALA A 207 4.55 28.77 -15.71
N VAL A 208 5.53 29.59 -15.35
CA VAL A 208 6.17 30.59 -16.22
C VAL A 208 7.66 30.36 -16.24
N ALA A 209 8.20 29.94 -17.40
CA ALA A 209 9.63 29.79 -17.63
C ALA A 209 9.95 29.92 -19.13
N SER A 210 11.22 29.81 -19.50
CA SER A 210 11.62 29.60 -20.90
C SER A 210 11.41 28.13 -21.29
N TYR A 211 10.19 27.80 -21.69
CA TYR A 211 9.81 26.44 -22.09
C TYR A 211 10.00 26.18 -23.59
N ALA A 212 10.42 24.97 -23.92
CA ALA A 212 10.25 24.35 -25.22
C ALA A 212 9.03 23.41 -25.17
N LYS A 213 8.26 23.38 -26.26
CA LYS A 213 7.09 22.51 -26.40
C LYS A 213 7.45 21.26 -27.18
N ILE A 214 7.18 20.09 -26.61
CA ILE A 214 7.14 18.80 -27.29
C ILE A 214 5.66 18.47 -27.51
N ALA A 215 5.29 18.15 -28.74
CA ALA A 215 3.91 17.87 -29.11
C ALA A 215 3.78 16.50 -29.77
N ASP A 216 2.76 15.75 -29.38
CA ASP A 216 2.33 14.52 -30.02
C ASP A 216 0.79 14.47 -29.97
N ILE A 217 0.20 13.42 -30.54
CA ILE A 217 -1.23 13.14 -30.47
C ILE A 217 -1.40 11.71 -29.98
N TYR A 218 -2.28 11.55 -29.00
CA TYR A 218 -2.78 10.25 -28.58
C TYR A 218 -4.15 10.00 -29.22
N ASN A 219 -4.29 8.87 -29.91
CA ASN A 219 -5.55 8.47 -30.52
C ASN A 219 -6.40 7.77 -29.45
N GLY A 220 -7.13 8.56 -28.66
CA GLY A 220 -7.95 8.06 -27.57
C GLY A 220 -9.22 7.35 -28.03
N ILE A 221 -9.88 6.64 -27.10
CA ILE A 221 -11.05 5.81 -27.43
C ILE A 221 -12.26 6.61 -27.95
N GLN A 222 -12.36 7.90 -27.62
CA GLN A 222 -13.44 8.79 -28.10
C GLN A 222 -12.99 9.84 -29.10
N ALA A 223 -11.75 10.31 -29.00
CA ALA A 223 -11.23 11.39 -29.83
C ALA A 223 -9.70 11.38 -29.82
N ASP A 224 -9.11 12.08 -30.81
CA ASP A 224 -7.69 12.43 -30.77
C ASP A 224 -7.44 13.49 -29.68
N ILE A 225 -6.45 13.23 -28.83
CA ILE A 225 -6.11 14.06 -27.67
C ILE A 225 -4.70 14.60 -27.85
N PRO A 226 -4.50 15.93 -27.87
CA PRO A 226 -3.17 16.52 -27.91
C PRO A 226 -2.35 16.11 -26.68
N ILE A 227 -1.12 15.66 -26.90
CA ILE A 227 -0.09 15.57 -25.86
C ILE A 227 0.81 16.79 -26.00
N LEU A 228 0.88 17.63 -24.96
CA LEU A 228 1.71 18.83 -24.94
C LEU A 228 2.59 18.87 -23.69
N LEU A 229 3.89 18.69 -23.87
CA LEU A 229 4.88 18.69 -22.78
C LEU A 229 5.71 19.98 -22.84
N TYR A 230 5.78 20.70 -21.73
CA TYR A 230 6.51 21.97 -21.62
C TYR A 230 7.67 21.84 -20.64
N PHE A 231 8.89 21.77 -21.15
CA PHE A 231 10.11 21.62 -20.35
C PHE A 231 11.18 22.59 -20.83
N ARG A 232 12.25 22.81 -20.07
CA ARG A 232 13.34 23.67 -20.54
C ARG A 232 13.96 23.08 -21.82
N PRO A 233 14.45 23.90 -22.76
CA PRO A 233 15.10 23.41 -23.96
C PRO A 233 16.20 22.36 -23.70
N SER A 234 16.97 22.53 -22.62
CA SER A 234 18.03 21.61 -22.18
C SER A 234 17.54 20.22 -21.79
N ASP A 235 16.27 20.09 -21.40
CA ASP A 235 15.72 18.89 -20.79
C ASP A 235 14.95 18.02 -21.80
N THR A 236 14.69 18.55 -23.00
CA THR A 236 13.85 17.91 -24.04
C THR A 236 14.31 16.50 -24.44
N ALA A 237 15.61 16.24 -24.48
CA ALA A 237 16.14 14.91 -24.76
C ALA A 237 15.83 13.90 -23.63
N ALA A 238 15.93 14.34 -22.37
CA ALA A 238 15.61 13.51 -21.22
C ALA A 238 14.11 13.24 -21.12
N VAL A 239 13.28 14.25 -21.43
CA VAL A 239 11.81 14.12 -21.53
C VAL A 239 11.42 13.07 -22.57
N ASN A 240 11.98 13.14 -23.78
CA ASN A 240 11.69 12.15 -24.82
C ASN A 240 12.06 10.72 -24.40
N ASN A 241 13.11 10.53 -23.61
CA ASN A 241 13.52 9.22 -23.09
C ASN A 241 12.64 8.73 -21.93
N LEU A 242 12.13 9.65 -21.10
CA LEU A 242 11.24 9.30 -19.99
C LEU A 242 9.85 8.91 -20.49
N PHE A 243 9.27 9.69 -21.41
CA PHE A 243 7.88 9.55 -21.85
C PHE A 243 7.67 8.56 -23.01
N VAL A 244 8.62 7.64 -23.23
CA VAL A 244 8.56 6.66 -24.34
C VAL A 244 7.29 5.82 -24.33
N ASN A 245 6.78 5.50 -23.14
CA ASN A 245 5.60 4.66 -22.94
C ASN A 245 4.32 5.47 -22.62
N LEU A 246 4.33 6.81 -22.73
CA LEU A 246 3.19 7.64 -22.34
C LEU A 246 1.88 7.23 -23.03
N LYS A 247 1.92 6.96 -24.34
CA LYS A 247 0.73 6.55 -25.12
C LYS A 247 0.23 5.16 -24.74
N ASP A 248 1.14 4.25 -24.42
CA ASP A 248 0.76 2.90 -23.98
C ASP A 248 0.11 2.97 -22.59
N ILE A 249 0.65 3.77 -21.67
CA ILE A 249 0.07 4.01 -20.34
C ILE A 249 -1.31 4.67 -20.44
N LEU A 250 -1.47 5.69 -21.30
CA LEU A 250 -2.77 6.30 -21.60
C LEU A 250 -3.78 5.26 -22.09
N SER A 251 -3.35 4.36 -22.99
CA SER A 251 -4.20 3.29 -23.50
C SER A 251 -4.62 2.32 -22.40
N VAL A 252 -3.71 1.94 -21.51
CA VAL A 252 -4.04 1.09 -20.36
C VAL A 252 -5.11 1.76 -19.48
N TYR A 253 -4.92 3.03 -19.13
CA TYR A 253 -5.87 3.74 -18.29
C TYR A 253 -7.22 3.94 -18.98
N GLU A 254 -7.26 4.30 -20.27
CA GLU A 254 -8.55 4.39 -20.99
C GLU A 254 -9.27 3.05 -21.09
N ASN A 255 -8.54 1.96 -21.30
CA ASN A 255 -9.12 0.61 -21.41
C ASN A 255 -9.77 0.15 -20.10
N HIS A 256 -9.25 0.56 -18.95
CA HIS A 256 -9.76 0.14 -17.64
C HIS A 256 -10.72 1.15 -17.01
N TRP A 257 -10.48 2.45 -17.19
CA TRP A 257 -11.16 3.53 -16.48
C TRP A 257 -12.09 4.37 -17.36
N GLY A 258 -12.11 4.08 -18.66
CA GLY A 258 -12.91 4.80 -19.65
C GLY A 258 -12.21 6.05 -20.19
N PRO A 259 -12.91 6.84 -21.02
CA PRO A 259 -12.27 7.87 -21.83
C PRO A 259 -11.60 8.97 -21.02
N TYR A 260 -10.45 9.44 -21.49
CA TYR A 260 -9.77 10.61 -20.95
C TYR A 260 -10.67 11.84 -21.06
N SER A 261 -10.85 12.58 -19.96
CA SER A 261 -11.92 13.58 -19.84
C SER A 261 -11.47 15.04 -19.98
N PHE A 262 -10.17 15.29 -20.19
CA PHE A 262 -9.60 16.63 -20.34
C PHE A 262 -9.16 16.92 -21.78
N ASP A 263 -9.11 18.20 -22.13
CA ASP A 263 -8.87 18.64 -23.51
C ASP A 263 -7.44 18.35 -24.03
N ARG A 264 -6.49 18.03 -23.14
CA ARG A 264 -5.14 17.60 -23.50
C ARG A 264 -4.50 16.78 -22.39
N VAL A 265 -3.52 15.96 -22.76
CA VAL A 265 -2.54 15.40 -21.82
C VAL A 265 -1.38 16.40 -21.72
N GLY A 266 -1.30 17.11 -20.60
CA GLY A 266 -0.32 18.17 -20.38
C GLY A 266 0.65 17.85 -19.26
N TYR A 267 1.94 18.12 -19.49
CA TYR A 267 2.97 18.12 -18.45
C TYR A 267 3.81 19.39 -18.51
N VAL A 268 4.26 19.85 -17.34
CA VAL A 268 5.15 21.00 -17.21
C VAL A 268 6.29 20.73 -16.23
N GLY A 269 7.51 21.09 -16.64
CA GLY A 269 8.71 20.90 -15.83
C GLY A 269 8.86 21.92 -14.71
N THR A 270 8.90 21.47 -13.46
CA THR A 270 9.07 22.30 -12.25
C THR A 270 10.41 22.01 -11.55
N ILE A 271 10.72 22.76 -10.47
CA ILE A 271 11.92 22.49 -9.66
C ILE A 271 11.68 21.30 -8.72
N GLU A 272 10.53 21.32 -8.07
CA GLU A 272 10.08 20.32 -7.09
C GLU A 272 8.56 20.16 -7.17
N GLY A 273 8.06 19.13 -6.47
CA GLY A 273 6.65 18.72 -6.47
C GLY A 273 6.22 18.09 -7.78
N ALA A 274 5.82 16.81 -7.71
CA ALA A 274 4.93 16.24 -8.69
C ALA A 274 3.50 16.54 -8.20
N MET A 275 2.64 17.04 -9.09
CA MET A 275 1.29 17.47 -8.75
C MET A 275 0.38 17.28 -9.96
N GLU A 276 -0.76 16.69 -9.72
CA GLU A 276 -1.74 16.21 -10.68
C GLU A 276 -2.59 17.31 -11.34
N HIS A 277 -2.12 18.56 -11.40
CA HIS A 277 -2.87 19.67 -11.95
C HIS A 277 -3.56 19.32 -13.28
N ALA A 278 -4.89 19.50 -13.32
CA ALA A 278 -5.73 19.15 -14.44
C ALA A 278 -5.17 19.68 -15.78
N ALA A 279 -4.92 18.74 -16.69
CA ALA A 279 -4.35 18.98 -18.03
C ALA A 279 -3.02 19.77 -18.05
N ASN A 280 -2.26 19.80 -16.96
CA ASN A 280 -0.96 20.47 -16.87
C ASN A 280 -0.12 19.95 -15.69
N ILE A 281 0.05 18.63 -15.61
CA ILE A 281 0.74 17.92 -14.52
C ILE A 281 2.13 18.53 -14.30
N ALA A 282 2.41 18.95 -13.07
CA ALA A 282 3.73 19.40 -12.69
C ALA A 282 4.65 18.19 -12.48
N LEU A 283 5.84 18.22 -13.07
CA LEU A 283 6.84 17.16 -12.89
C LEU A 283 8.23 17.77 -12.61
N PRO A 284 8.91 17.41 -11.51
CA PRO A 284 10.22 17.96 -11.20
C PRO A 284 11.27 17.56 -12.23
N VAL A 285 12.07 18.51 -12.70
CA VAL A 285 13.15 18.24 -13.68
C VAL A 285 14.21 17.25 -13.18
N SER A 286 14.31 17.05 -11.85
CA SER A 286 15.18 16.03 -11.22
C SER A 286 14.72 14.59 -11.46
N THR A 287 13.47 14.40 -11.91
CA THR A 287 12.85 13.08 -12.15
C THR A 287 12.95 12.66 -13.62
N LEU A 288 13.65 13.40 -14.47
CA LEU A 288 13.81 13.12 -15.90
C LEU A 288 14.81 11.99 -16.20
N SER A 289 14.65 10.85 -15.55
CA SER A 289 15.40 9.63 -15.83
C SER A 289 14.46 8.43 -15.85
N SER A 290 14.82 7.36 -16.57
CA SER A 290 13.94 6.20 -16.81
C SER A 290 13.46 5.49 -15.54
N GLY A 291 14.10 5.72 -14.38
CA GLY A 291 13.67 5.18 -13.09
C GLY A 291 12.40 5.82 -12.52
N TYR A 292 11.89 6.90 -13.12
CA TYR A 292 10.71 7.65 -12.66
C TYR A 292 9.50 7.51 -13.58
N GLU A 293 9.46 6.46 -14.41
CA GLU A 293 8.27 6.16 -15.22
C GLU A 293 7.00 6.02 -14.36
N TRP A 294 7.14 5.37 -13.20
CA TRP A 294 6.05 5.21 -12.24
C TRP A 294 5.48 6.56 -11.77
N LEU A 295 6.31 7.60 -11.65
CA LEU A 295 5.88 8.89 -11.10
C LEU A 295 4.98 9.61 -12.08
N TYR A 296 5.39 9.77 -13.35
CA TYR A 296 4.49 10.45 -14.30
C TYR A 296 3.23 9.61 -14.58
N ALA A 297 3.31 8.28 -14.45
CA ALA A 297 2.16 7.38 -14.57
C ALA A 297 1.19 7.51 -13.38
N HIS A 298 1.71 7.71 -12.17
CA HIS A 298 0.96 8.06 -10.96
C HIS A 298 0.20 9.36 -11.20
N GLU A 299 0.92 10.44 -11.55
CA GLU A 299 0.31 11.74 -11.80
C GLU A 299 -0.74 11.71 -12.92
N LEU A 300 -0.51 10.92 -13.97
CA LEU A 300 -1.46 10.76 -15.06
C LEU A 300 -2.77 10.10 -14.62
N SER A 301 -2.67 9.15 -13.69
CA SER A 301 -3.84 8.38 -13.25
C SER A 301 -4.86 9.24 -12.50
N HIS A 302 -4.42 10.36 -11.91
CA HIS A 302 -5.29 11.34 -11.27
C HIS A 302 -6.28 12.01 -12.22
N MET A 303 -6.02 12.00 -13.54
CA MET A 303 -6.98 12.42 -14.56
C MET A 303 -8.28 11.60 -14.51
N TRP A 304 -8.27 10.43 -13.88
CA TRP A 304 -9.46 9.67 -13.47
C TRP A 304 -9.71 9.77 -11.95
N PHE A 305 -8.68 9.55 -11.12
CA PHE A 305 -8.79 9.46 -9.66
C PHE A 305 -8.16 10.67 -8.96
N GLY A 306 -8.91 11.76 -8.79
CA GLY A 306 -8.47 13.01 -8.16
C GLY A 306 -9.07 14.22 -8.87
N ASP A 307 -9.03 14.18 -10.20
CA ASP A 307 -9.46 15.30 -11.03
C ASP A 307 -10.87 15.10 -11.56
N LYS A 308 -11.12 13.96 -12.21
CA LYS A 308 -12.45 13.61 -12.73
C LYS A 308 -13.39 13.29 -11.59
N ILE A 309 -13.00 12.42 -10.67
CA ILE A 309 -13.68 12.27 -9.37
C ILE A 309 -12.70 12.69 -8.28
N THR A 310 -13.17 13.23 -7.16
CA THR A 310 -12.30 13.57 -6.02
C THR A 310 -12.94 13.10 -4.73
N CYS A 311 -12.15 12.87 -3.68
CA CYS A 311 -12.69 12.66 -2.34
C CYS A 311 -13.55 13.86 -1.89
N SER A 312 -14.68 13.58 -1.22
CA SER A 312 -15.55 14.63 -0.67
C SER A 312 -14.94 15.39 0.51
N SER A 313 -13.93 14.80 1.14
CA SER A 313 -13.13 15.43 2.19
C SER A 313 -11.73 14.82 2.23
N ALA A 314 -10.77 15.53 2.83
CA ALA A 314 -9.39 15.07 2.92
C ALA A 314 -9.24 13.77 3.73
N GLU A 315 -10.19 13.48 4.62
CA GLU A 315 -10.26 12.25 5.39
C GLU A 315 -10.49 10.99 4.52
N ASP A 316 -10.84 11.17 3.25
CA ASP A 316 -11.05 10.12 2.24
C ASP A 316 -9.98 10.14 1.13
N MET A 317 -8.82 10.77 1.36
CA MET A 317 -7.78 11.01 0.34
C MET A 317 -7.25 9.74 -0.35
N TRP A 318 -7.41 8.56 0.25
CA TRP A 318 -7.05 7.29 -0.40
C TRP A 318 -7.82 7.04 -1.71
N LEU A 319 -9.00 7.66 -1.89
CA LEU A 319 -9.76 7.62 -3.14
C LEU A 319 -9.03 8.29 -4.30
N ASN A 320 -8.14 9.23 -3.99
CA ASN A 320 -7.26 9.88 -4.96
C ASN A 320 -5.92 9.11 -5.00
N GLU A 321 -5.18 9.13 -3.89
CA GLU A 321 -3.77 8.72 -3.83
C GLU A 321 -3.58 7.20 -3.84
N GLY A 322 -4.43 6.46 -3.11
CA GLY A 322 -4.36 5.00 -3.07
C GLY A 322 -4.64 4.38 -4.44
N TRP A 323 -5.58 4.96 -5.19
CA TRP A 323 -5.85 4.54 -6.57
C TRP A 323 -4.71 4.92 -7.51
N ALA A 324 -4.05 6.06 -7.32
CA ALA A 324 -2.87 6.41 -8.09
C ALA A 324 -1.71 5.44 -7.86
N VAL A 325 -1.46 5.06 -6.61
CA VAL A 325 -0.48 4.02 -6.24
C VAL A 325 -0.82 2.66 -6.85
N PHE A 326 -2.09 2.26 -6.88
CA PHE A 326 -2.50 1.03 -7.56
C PHE A 326 -2.18 1.07 -9.06
N ASN A 327 -2.38 2.23 -9.70
CA ASN A 327 -2.11 2.42 -11.12
C ASN A 327 -0.61 2.32 -11.46
N GLU A 328 0.29 2.62 -10.51
CA GLU A 328 1.74 2.38 -10.67
C GLU A 328 2.07 0.90 -10.94
N SER A 329 1.26 -0.02 -10.40
CA SER A 329 1.38 -1.45 -10.70
C SER A 329 0.61 -1.82 -11.97
N LEU A 330 -0.61 -1.30 -12.15
CA LEU A 330 -1.50 -1.67 -13.26
C LEU A 330 -0.85 -1.47 -14.64
N TYR A 331 -0.23 -0.31 -14.89
CA TYR A 331 0.40 -0.09 -16.20
C TYR A 331 1.56 -1.08 -16.45
N ARG A 332 2.26 -1.49 -15.40
CA ARG A 332 3.37 -2.46 -15.50
C ARG A 332 2.88 -3.84 -15.89
N GLU A 333 1.66 -4.22 -15.51
CA GLU A 333 1.04 -5.46 -15.96
C GLU A 333 0.92 -5.53 -17.48
N ALA A 334 0.42 -4.45 -18.08
CA ALA A 334 0.18 -4.37 -19.51
C ALA A 334 1.48 -4.25 -20.32
N ILE A 335 2.44 -3.46 -19.83
CA ILE A 335 3.68 -3.16 -20.58
C ILE A 335 4.78 -4.21 -20.32
N TYR A 336 4.93 -4.66 -19.07
CA TYR A 336 6.03 -5.53 -18.62
C TYR A 336 5.56 -6.92 -18.16
N GLY A 337 4.26 -7.19 -18.22
CA GLY A 337 3.65 -8.47 -17.85
C GLY A 337 3.30 -8.59 -16.37
N TYR A 338 2.46 -9.57 -16.06
CA TYR A 338 1.93 -9.80 -14.71
C TYR A 338 3.02 -10.02 -13.63
N SER A 339 4.17 -10.57 -14.00
CA SER A 339 5.30 -10.72 -13.05
C SER A 339 5.82 -9.37 -12.55
N ALA A 340 5.82 -8.34 -13.40
CA ALA A 340 6.20 -6.98 -13.01
C ALA A 340 5.17 -6.38 -12.06
N TYR A 341 3.88 -6.53 -12.37
CA TYR A 341 2.78 -6.13 -11.48
C TYR A 341 2.95 -6.74 -10.08
N ARG A 342 3.03 -8.08 -10.01
CA ARG A 342 3.16 -8.81 -8.74
C ARG A 342 4.41 -8.38 -7.97
N SER A 343 5.55 -8.23 -8.63
CA SER A 343 6.79 -7.80 -7.97
C SER A 343 6.70 -6.39 -7.37
N ASN A 344 5.99 -5.46 -8.01
CA ASN A 344 5.77 -4.12 -7.44
C ASN A 344 4.81 -4.17 -6.26
N MET A 345 3.68 -4.86 -6.44
CA MET A 345 2.65 -4.98 -5.40
C MET A 345 3.21 -5.65 -4.15
N ASN A 346 3.97 -6.74 -4.30
CA ASN A 346 4.60 -7.43 -3.18
C ASN A 346 5.63 -6.55 -2.46
N SER A 347 6.38 -5.71 -3.20
CA SER A 347 7.32 -4.76 -2.60
C SER A 347 6.60 -3.68 -1.79
N LYS A 348 5.52 -3.11 -2.32
CA LYS A 348 4.67 -2.13 -1.64
C LYS A 348 4.01 -2.74 -0.40
N HIS A 349 3.44 -3.92 -0.56
CA HIS A 349 2.79 -4.66 0.52
C HIS A 349 3.75 -4.99 1.68
N ALA A 350 4.96 -5.49 1.38
CA ALA A 350 5.98 -5.72 2.40
C ALA A 350 6.35 -4.42 3.14
N ASN A 351 6.43 -3.29 2.42
CA ASN A 351 6.68 -1.98 3.03
C ASN A 351 5.55 -1.56 3.97
N VAL A 352 4.29 -1.75 3.55
CA VAL A 352 3.10 -1.44 4.35
C VAL A 352 3.09 -2.21 5.66
N LEU A 353 3.30 -3.53 5.61
CA LEU A 353 3.27 -4.38 6.81
C LEU A 353 4.36 -3.99 7.80
N GLN A 354 5.56 -3.65 7.30
CA GLN A 354 6.71 -3.31 8.13
C GLN A 354 6.69 -1.87 8.67
N TYR A 355 6.42 -0.88 7.81
CA TYR A 355 6.79 0.52 8.09
C TYR A 355 5.63 1.51 8.16
N CYS A 356 4.48 1.25 7.53
CA CYS A 356 3.39 2.23 7.36
C CYS A 356 2.89 2.84 8.70
N HIS A 357 2.18 2.09 9.53
CA HIS A 357 2.76 1.72 10.82
C HIS A 357 3.45 2.78 11.69
N ILE A 358 4.75 2.85 11.45
CA ILE A 358 5.74 3.58 12.22
C ILE A 358 5.82 5.01 11.70
N LYS A 359 5.81 5.17 10.37
CA LYS A 359 5.86 6.46 9.69
C LYS A 359 4.61 7.30 9.97
N ASP A 360 3.46 6.63 10.03
CA ASP A 360 2.17 7.26 10.33
C ASP A 360 1.82 7.20 11.82
N ASN A 361 2.75 6.79 12.69
CA ASN A 361 2.59 6.77 14.14
C ASN A 361 1.32 6.02 14.62
N GLY A 362 1.05 4.85 14.03
CA GLY A 362 -0.04 3.94 14.39
C GLY A 362 -0.61 3.20 13.19
N TYR A 363 -1.35 2.12 13.47
CA TYR A 363 -2.22 1.51 12.46
C TYR A 363 -3.44 2.38 12.23
N ARG A 364 -3.70 2.74 10.99
CA ARG A 364 -4.79 3.65 10.61
C ARG A 364 -5.75 3.00 9.60
N ALA A 365 -7.01 3.41 9.70
CA ALA A 365 -8.01 3.16 8.66
C ALA A 365 -7.72 4.07 7.44
N LEU A 366 -8.20 3.68 6.26
CA LEU A 366 -8.10 4.51 5.06
C LEU A 366 -9.11 5.66 5.09
N TYR A 367 -10.28 5.40 5.67
CA TYR A 367 -11.32 6.39 5.95
C TYR A 367 -11.05 7.13 7.26
N GLY A 368 -11.46 8.40 7.32
CA GLY A 368 -11.36 9.17 8.55
C GLY A 368 -9.90 9.50 8.89
N ILE A 369 -9.01 9.53 7.89
CA ILE A 369 -7.59 9.76 8.13
C ILE A 369 -7.41 11.13 8.79
N PRO A 370 -6.65 11.25 9.90
CA PRO A 370 -6.40 12.55 10.50
C PRO A 370 -5.60 13.44 9.53
N ASN A 371 -5.85 14.75 9.57
CA ASN A 371 -5.23 15.75 8.70
C ASN A 371 -3.69 15.62 8.63
N GLU A 372 -3.03 15.34 9.75
CA GLU A 372 -1.57 15.13 9.84
C GLU A 372 -1.03 14.01 8.91
N TYR A 373 -1.87 13.03 8.57
CA TYR A 373 -1.51 11.83 7.81
C TYR A 373 -2.26 11.71 6.48
N THR A 374 -2.94 12.77 6.03
CA THR A 374 -3.64 12.79 4.74
C THR A 374 -2.71 12.40 3.58
N TYR A 375 -1.43 12.78 3.68
CA TYR A 375 -0.40 12.42 2.69
C TYR A 375 0.63 11.42 3.26
N GLY A 376 0.20 10.57 4.20
CA GLY A 376 1.01 9.51 4.82
C GLY A 376 0.96 8.17 4.07
N GLU A 377 1.75 7.19 4.49
CA GLU A 377 1.83 5.90 3.79
C GLU A 377 0.56 5.06 3.92
N THR A 378 -0.29 5.32 4.91
CA THR A 378 -1.61 4.69 5.03
C THR A 378 -2.45 5.07 3.81
N VAL A 379 -2.48 6.34 3.44
CA VAL A 379 -3.30 6.82 2.32
C VAL A 379 -2.77 6.32 0.98
N TYR A 380 -1.45 6.42 0.78
CA TYR A 380 -0.78 6.01 -0.45
C TYR A 380 -0.62 4.49 -0.55
N GLU A 381 0.29 3.92 0.23
CA GLU A 381 0.76 2.55 0.06
C GLU A 381 -0.28 1.54 0.55
N LYS A 382 -0.86 1.73 1.76
CA LYS A 382 -2.00 0.87 2.19
C LYS A 382 -3.19 1.03 1.26
N GLY A 383 -3.49 2.25 0.79
CA GLY A 383 -4.54 2.50 -0.19
C GLY A 383 -4.36 1.66 -1.46
N GLY A 384 -3.17 1.69 -2.05
CA GLY A 384 -2.86 0.94 -3.27
C GLY A 384 -2.98 -0.58 -3.11
N VAL A 385 -2.48 -1.15 -2.01
CA VAL A 385 -2.58 -2.60 -1.78
C VAL A 385 -4.00 -3.04 -1.40
N VAL A 386 -4.82 -2.16 -0.80
CA VAL A 386 -6.25 -2.43 -0.57
C VAL A 386 -7.04 -2.43 -1.88
N VAL A 387 -6.73 -1.53 -2.82
CA VAL A 387 -7.32 -1.55 -4.17
C VAL A 387 -6.94 -2.83 -4.91
N HIS A 388 -5.70 -3.31 -4.75
CA HIS A 388 -5.28 -4.62 -5.25
C HIS A 388 -6.13 -5.76 -4.68
N THR A 389 -6.34 -5.79 -3.36
CA THR A 389 -7.22 -6.77 -2.72
C THR A 389 -8.66 -6.65 -3.22
N LEU A 390 -9.16 -5.43 -3.44
CA LEU A 390 -10.50 -5.18 -3.99
C LEU A 390 -10.66 -5.76 -5.41
N ARG A 391 -9.67 -5.55 -6.28
CA ARG A 391 -9.64 -6.14 -7.62
C ARG A 391 -9.79 -7.65 -7.57
N ASN A 392 -9.03 -8.32 -6.70
CA ASN A 392 -9.07 -9.77 -6.58
C ASN A 392 -10.33 -10.29 -5.87
N TYR A 393 -10.89 -9.53 -4.92
CA TYR A 393 -12.14 -9.89 -4.23
C TYR A 393 -13.32 -9.98 -5.21
N LEU A 394 -13.42 -8.99 -6.11
CA LEU A 394 -14.46 -8.92 -7.15
C LEU A 394 -14.11 -9.75 -8.40
N GLY A 395 -12.83 -9.86 -8.72
CA GLY A 395 -12.32 -10.38 -9.99
C GLY A 395 -12.47 -9.37 -11.13
N ASP A 396 -11.56 -9.44 -12.11
CA ASP A 396 -11.44 -8.47 -13.22
C ASP A 396 -12.75 -8.27 -14.01
N SER A 397 -13.56 -9.32 -14.15
CA SER A 397 -14.85 -9.28 -14.88
C SER A 397 -15.90 -8.37 -14.23
N LEU A 398 -15.78 -8.10 -12.93
CA LEU A 398 -16.65 -7.18 -12.21
C LEU A 398 -15.91 -5.88 -11.88
N PHE A 399 -14.65 -5.97 -11.43
CA PHE A 399 -13.86 -4.84 -10.95
C PHE A 399 -13.68 -3.74 -11.99
N PHE A 400 -13.14 -4.04 -13.18
CA PHE A 400 -12.90 -2.98 -14.16
C PHE A 400 -14.20 -2.34 -14.68
N PRO A 401 -15.25 -3.12 -15.05
CA PRO A 401 -16.51 -2.53 -15.48
C PRO A 401 -17.18 -1.65 -14.42
N VAL A 402 -17.21 -2.08 -13.14
CA VAL A 402 -17.88 -1.29 -12.10
C VAL A 402 -17.15 0.01 -11.80
N ILE A 403 -15.80 -0.01 -11.76
CA ILE A 403 -15.03 1.20 -11.50
C ILE A 403 -15.10 2.17 -12.69
N SER A 404 -15.03 1.67 -13.93
CA SER A 404 -15.26 2.51 -15.11
C SER A 404 -16.66 3.16 -15.10
N SER A 405 -17.69 2.41 -14.70
CA SER A 405 -19.05 2.93 -14.58
C SER A 405 -19.17 3.96 -13.46
N PHE A 406 -18.53 3.72 -12.31
CA PHE A 406 -18.48 4.66 -11.19
C PHE A 406 -17.84 6.00 -11.60
N LEU A 407 -16.69 5.95 -12.27
CA LEU A 407 -16.00 7.14 -12.79
C LEU A 407 -16.84 7.91 -13.81
N GLN A 408 -17.67 7.23 -14.60
CA GLN A 408 -18.58 7.85 -15.54
C GLN A 408 -19.77 8.52 -14.84
N ASP A 409 -20.42 7.82 -13.91
CA ASP A 409 -21.62 8.29 -13.22
C ASP A 409 -21.35 9.45 -12.26
N PHE A 410 -20.16 9.48 -11.65
CA PHE A 410 -19.71 10.52 -10.73
C PHE A 410 -18.76 11.53 -11.38
N ALA A 411 -18.67 11.58 -12.71
CA ALA A 411 -17.76 12.49 -13.40
C ALA A 411 -17.97 13.95 -12.96
N PHE A 412 -16.87 14.58 -12.53
CA PHE A 412 -16.78 15.92 -11.96
C PHE A 412 -17.59 16.13 -10.68
N GLN A 413 -17.80 15.07 -9.89
CA GLN A 413 -18.44 15.12 -8.58
C GLN A 413 -17.49 14.63 -7.47
N PRO A 414 -17.63 15.14 -6.23
CA PRO A 414 -16.97 14.56 -5.08
C PRO A 414 -17.65 13.24 -4.65
N VAL A 415 -16.87 12.32 -4.11
CA VAL A 415 -17.33 11.01 -3.62
C VAL A 415 -16.71 10.65 -2.27
N SER A 416 -17.46 9.93 -1.45
CA SER A 416 -17.01 9.35 -0.17
C SER A 416 -16.75 7.86 -0.30
N SER A 417 -15.99 7.30 0.64
CA SER A 417 -15.78 5.84 0.73
C SER A 417 -17.09 5.05 0.85
N PHE A 418 -18.11 5.62 1.51
CA PHE A 418 -19.44 5.01 1.61
C PHE A 418 -20.16 4.94 0.26
N GLN A 419 -20.09 6.01 -0.55
CA GLN A 419 -20.69 6.01 -1.89
C GLN A 419 -20.02 4.99 -2.81
N LEU A 420 -18.69 4.85 -2.73
CA LEU A 420 -17.99 3.80 -3.48
C LEU A 420 -18.47 2.41 -3.06
N ARG A 421 -18.51 2.11 -1.75
CA ARG A 421 -19.03 0.83 -1.22
C ARG A 421 -20.44 0.52 -1.73
N ASP A 422 -21.35 1.49 -1.60
CA ASP A 422 -22.76 1.31 -1.92
C ASP A 422 -22.95 1.13 -3.43
N TYR A 423 -22.22 1.89 -4.25
CA TYR A 423 -22.25 1.75 -5.70
C TYR A 423 -21.71 0.41 -6.17
N LEU A 424 -20.56 -0.02 -5.63
CA LEU A 424 -19.99 -1.34 -5.91
C LEU A 424 -20.99 -2.45 -5.58
N SER A 425 -21.66 -2.34 -4.42
CA SER A 425 -22.66 -3.33 -4.00
C SER A 425 -23.85 -3.38 -4.93
N GLN A 426 -24.40 -2.21 -5.28
CA GLN A 426 -25.55 -2.09 -6.16
C GLN A 426 -25.26 -2.61 -7.58
N TYR A 427 -24.09 -2.28 -8.13
CA TYR A 427 -23.73 -2.63 -9.49
C TYR A 427 -23.36 -4.11 -9.63
N THR A 428 -22.57 -4.64 -8.70
CA THR A 428 -22.05 -6.02 -8.79
C THR A 428 -23.01 -7.06 -8.21
N GLY A 429 -23.92 -6.66 -7.33
CA GLY A 429 -24.76 -7.57 -6.55
C GLY A 429 -24.03 -8.29 -5.42
N VAL A 430 -22.74 -8.00 -5.20
CA VAL A 430 -21.94 -8.50 -4.07
C VAL A 430 -22.07 -7.51 -2.92
N ASP A 431 -22.43 -7.96 -1.72
CA ASP A 431 -22.45 -7.09 -0.54
C ASP A 431 -21.01 -6.68 -0.17
N MET A 432 -20.65 -5.42 -0.41
CA MET A 432 -19.31 -4.89 -0.15
C MET A 432 -19.13 -4.40 1.30
N THR A 433 -20.16 -4.46 2.13
CA THR A 433 -20.09 -4.00 3.53
C THR A 433 -18.95 -4.69 4.30
N PRO A 434 -18.82 -6.03 4.29
CA PRO A 434 -17.76 -6.69 5.04
C PRO A 434 -16.35 -6.35 4.54
N PHE A 435 -16.19 -6.14 3.23
CA PHE A 435 -14.91 -5.72 2.65
C PHE A 435 -14.52 -4.33 3.17
N PHE A 436 -15.42 -3.35 3.05
CA PHE A 436 -15.12 -1.98 3.45
C PHE A 436 -14.93 -1.86 4.97
N ASP A 437 -15.74 -2.55 5.77
CA ASP A 437 -15.61 -2.57 7.23
C ASP A 437 -14.22 -3.07 7.67
N GLY A 438 -13.73 -4.12 7.01
CA GLY A 438 -12.43 -4.74 7.31
C GLY A 438 -11.22 -3.98 6.76
N TRP A 439 -11.28 -3.55 5.50
CA TRP A 439 -10.10 -3.05 4.76
C TRP A 439 -9.99 -1.53 4.68
N VAL A 440 -11.13 -0.83 4.73
CA VAL A 440 -11.20 0.63 4.52
C VAL A 440 -11.51 1.37 5.82
N PHE A 441 -12.53 0.92 6.56
CA PHE A 441 -13.03 1.59 7.75
C PHE A 441 -12.33 1.17 9.04
N SER A 442 -11.53 0.10 9.01
CA SER A 442 -10.76 -0.38 10.15
C SER A 442 -9.24 -0.25 9.94
N PRO A 443 -8.49 0.01 11.01
CA PRO A 443 -7.03 -0.07 10.98
C PRO A 443 -6.55 -1.52 10.87
N GLY A 444 -5.27 -1.70 10.54
CA GLY A 444 -4.63 -3.01 10.52
C GLY A 444 -4.99 -3.87 9.32
N PHE A 445 -4.72 -5.17 9.44
CA PHE A 445 -4.83 -6.22 8.43
C PHE A 445 -5.26 -7.55 9.06
N PRO A 446 -6.08 -8.38 8.38
CA PRO A 446 -6.19 -9.80 8.70
C PRO A 446 -4.90 -10.53 8.29
N CYS A 447 -4.54 -11.61 8.96
CA CYS A 447 -3.50 -12.55 8.55
C CYS A 447 -4.15 -13.92 8.39
N PHE A 448 -4.20 -14.49 7.19
CA PHE A 448 -4.87 -15.76 6.94
C PHE A 448 -3.87 -16.90 6.91
N VAL A 449 -4.05 -17.88 7.79
CA VAL A 449 -3.15 -19.04 7.88
C VAL A 449 -3.92 -20.35 7.78
N ILE A 450 -3.31 -21.36 7.16
CA ILE A 450 -3.86 -22.72 7.12
C ILE A 450 -3.38 -23.47 8.37
N ASP A 451 -4.24 -23.71 9.35
CA ASP A 451 -3.88 -24.47 10.54
C ASP A 451 -3.58 -25.94 10.20
N SER A 452 -4.43 -26.54 9.37
CA SER A 452 -4.27 -27.93 8.95
C SER A 452 -5.04 -28.25 7.68
N CYS A 453 -4.58 -29.31 7.01
CA CYS A 453 -5.30 -29.96 5.91
C CYS A 453 -5.49 -31.44 6.24
N GLN A 454 -6.73 -31.92 6.08
CA GLN A 454 -7.06 -33.33 6.21
C GLN A 454 -7.45 -33.90 4.85
N ILE A 455 -6.66 -34.85 4.35
CA ILE A 455 -6.82 -35.43 3.02
C ILE A 455 -7.26 -36.90 3.18
N PHE A 456 -8.39 -37.24 2.57
CA PHE A 456 -8.94 -38.60 2.61
C PHE A 456 -9.21 -39.12 1.19
N PRO A 457 -8.70 -40.30 0.80
CA PRO A 457 -9.07 -40.93 -0.46
C PRO A 457 -10.58 -41.20 -0.52
N ALA A 458 -11.20 -40.84 -1.65
CA ALA A 458 -12.63 -40.99 -1.92
C ALA A 458 -12.85 -41.48 -3.36
N GLY A 459 -12.69 -42.78 -3.58
CA GLY A 459 -12.75 -43.37 -4.92
C GLY A 459 -11.51 -43.00 -5.74
N GLN A 460 -11.71 -42.34 -6.88
CA GLN A 460 -10.61 -41.77 -7.69
C GLN A 460 -10.22 -40.35 -7.26
N ASN A 461 -10.96 -39.76 -6.34
CA ASN A 461 -10.77 -38.39 -5.87
C ASN A 461 -10.23 -38.38 -4.43
N PHE A 462 -9.93 -37.17 -3.94
CA PHE A 462 -9.47 -36.89 -2.59
C PHE A 462 -10.37 -35.82 -1.97
N LEU A 463 -11.00 -36.16 -0.84
CA LEU A 463 -11.71 -35.19 -0.01
C LEU A 463 -10.70 -34.49 0.88
N THR A 464 -10.51 -33.20 0.64
CA THR A 464 -9.52 -32.38 1.33
C THR A 464 -10.22 -31.30 2.14
N THR A 465 -10.22 -31.43 3.46
CA THR A 465 -10.75 -30.40 4.37
C THR A 465 -9.63 -29.47 4.80
N VAL A 466 -9.79 -28.19 4.50
CA VAL A 466 -8.87 -27.12 4.87
C VAL A 466 -9.43 -26.42 6.10
N PHE A 467 -8.59 -26.20 7.11
CA PHE A 467 -8.91 -25.41 8.30
C PHE A 467 -8.06 -24.15 8.28
N VAL A 468 -8.72 -22.99 8.39
CA VAL A 468 -8.07 -21.67 8.35
C VAL A 468 -8.27 -20.93 9.66
N HIS A 469 -7.25 -20.19 10.06
CA HIS A 469 -7.26 -19.26 11.18
C HIS A 469 -6.96 -17.86 10.67
N GLN A 470 -7.83 -16.91 11.02
CA GLN A 470 -7.61 -15.50 10.84
C GLN A 470 -6.91 -14.97 12.09
N LYS A 471 -5.70 -14.46 11.93
CA LYS A 471 -4.93 -13.74 12.96
C LYS A 471 -5.04 -12.24 12.73
N LEU A 472 -4.69 -11.47 13.75
CA LEU A 472 -4.88 -10.01 13.76
C LEU A 472 -3.55 -9.28 13.73
N LYS A 473 -3.44 -8.27 12.85
CA LYS A 473 -2.30 -7.36 12.78
C LYS A 473 -2.78 -5.91 12.87
N GLY A 474 -2.54 -5.25 14.00
CA GLY A 474 -2.91 -3.83 14.17
C GLY A 474 -4.43 -3.58 14.20
N THR A 475 -5.21 -4.62 14.47
CA THR A 475 -6.67 -4.60 14.60
C THR A 475 -7.11 -5.48 15.77
N THR A 476 -8.34 -5.31 16.24
CA THR A 476 -8.95 -6.09 17.33
C THR A 476 -10.17 -6.91 16.87
N GLN A 477 -10.50 -6.86 15.57
CA GLN A 477 -11.70 -7.48 15.03
C GLN A 477 -11.36 -8.45 13.90
N PHE A 478 -12.01 -9.60 13.91
CA PHE A 478 -11.98 -10.53 12.78
C PHE A 478 -12.96 -10.07 11.70
N LEU A 479 -12.50 -10.13 10.45
CA LEU A 479 -13.31 -9.88 9.27
C LEU A 479 -14.31 -11.01 9.04
N ASN A 480 -15.41 -10.65 8.39
CA ASN A 480 -16.46 -11.56 7.95
C ASN A 480 -16.53 -11.58 6.42
N ASN A 481 -17.13 -12.64 5.86
CA ASN A 481 -17.27 -12.86 4.42
C ASN A 481 -15.93 -12.75 3.68
N ASN A 482 -14.89 -13.31 4.31
CA ASN A 482 -13.57 -13.41 3.74
C ASN A 482 -13.63 -14.36 2.56
N ARG A 483 -13.11 -13.89 1.42
CA ARG A 483 -12.96 -14.67 0.21
C ARG A 483 -11.49 -15.01 0.04
N LEU A 484 -11.08 -16.16 0.56
CA LEU A 484 -9.68 -16.57 0.61
C LEU A 484 -9.36 -17.51 -0.57
N PHE A 485 -8.26 -17.24 -1.27
CA PHE A 485 -7.74 -18.15 -2.29
C PHE A 485 -6.99 -19.29 -1.61
N ILE A 486 -7.35 -20.53 -1.93
CA ILE A 486 -6.67 -21.74 -1.47
C ILE A 486 -6.10 -22.46 -2.69
N SER A 487 -4.78 -22.66 -2.70
CA SER A 487 -4.07 -23.33 -3.78
C SER A 487 -3.63 -24.72 -3.32
N PHE A 488 -4.00 -25.73 -4.09
CA PHE A 488 -3.53 -27.11 -3.89
C PHE A 488 -2.41 -27.42 -4.86
N ILE A 489 -1.27 -27.88 -4.35
CA ILE A 489 -0.10 -28.23 -5.18
C ILE A 489 -0.11 -29.73 -5.45
N ASP A 490 -0.11 -30.14 -6.73
CA ASP A 490 -0.07 -31.54 -7.13
C ASP A 490 1.36 -32.13 -7.18
N SER A 491 1.48 -33.41 -7.51
CA SER A 491 2.78 -34.11 -7.60
C SER A 491 3.68 -33.64 -8.75
N LEU A 492 3.14 -32.86 -9.69
CA LEU A 492 3.90 -32.20 -10.77
C LEU A 492 4.21 -30.73 -10.44
N TRP A 493 3.91 -30.30 -9.21
CA TRP A 493 4.04 -28.93 -8.72
C TRP A 493 3.22 -27.92 -9.51
N ASN A 494 2.07 -28.32 -10.03
CA ASN A 494 1.08 -27.38 -10.52
C ASN A 494 0.20 -26.92 -9.36
N ALA A 495 -0.08 -25.62 -9.32
CA ALA A 495 -1.01 -25.03 -8.37
C ALA A 495 -2.43 -25.03 -8.97
N HIS A 496 -3.41 -25.48 -8.17
CA HIS A 496 -4.83 -25.48 -8.50
C HIS A 496 -5.58 -24.60 -7.50
N ASP A 497 -6.07 -23.44 -7.95
CA ASP A 497 -6.69 -22.43 -7.10
C ASP A 497 -8.19 -22.66 -6.93
N PHE A 498 -8.66 -22.51 -5.70
CA PHE A 498 -10.07 -22.50 -5.32
C PHE A 498 -10.35 -21.31 -4.41
N ILE A 499 -11.61 -20.92 -4.31
CA ILE A 499 -12.07 -19.90 -3.37
C ILE A 499 -12.73 -20.60 -2.18
N MET A 500 -12.36 -20.17 -0.98
CA MET A 500 -12.98 -20.52 0.28
C MET A 500 -13.63 -19.27 0.89
N ASP A 501 -14.92 -19.34 1.18
CA ASP A 501 -15.63 -18.27 1.89
C ASP A 501 -15.76 -18.64 3.37
N PHE A 502 -15.38 -17.73 4.27
CA PHE A 502 -15.56 -17.93 5.72
C PHE A 502 -15.68 -16.61 6.48
N SER A 503 -16.15 -16.69 7.73
CA SER A 503 -16.36 -15.52 8.60
C SER A 503 -15.79 -15.75 9.99
N GLY A 504 -15.31 -14.68 10.61
CA GLY A 504 -14.78 -14.71 11.97
C GLY A 504 -13.37 -15.29 12.04
N GLU A 505 -13.00 -15.75 13.24
CA GLU A 505 -11.64 -16.20 13.55
C GLU A 505 -11.26 -17.50 12.83
N PHE A 506 -12.17 -18.48 12.75
CA PHE A 506 -11.87 -19.80 12.20
C PHE A 506 -12.82 -20.15 11.05
N GLY A 507 -12.29 -20.82 10.04
CA GLY A 507 -13.07 -21.34 8.91
C GLY A 507 -12.68 -22.78 8.57
N SER A 508 -13.58 -23.52 7.94
CA SER A 508 -13.22 -24.80 7.33
C SER A 508 -14.08 -25.10 6.11
N GLN A 509 -13.49 -25.73 5.09
CA GLN A 509 -14.19 -26.15 3.89
C GLN A 509 -13.58 -27.44 3.32
N THR A 510 -14.43 -28.34 2.82
CA THR A 510 -14.01 -29.58 2.16
C THR A 510 -14.09 -29.42 0.64
N PHE A 511 -12.99 -29.76 -0.04
CA PHE A 511 -12.84 -29.78 -1.49
C PHE A 511 -12.77 -31.22 -2.00
N ASN A 512 -13.32 -31.46 -3.20
CA ASN A 512 -13.28 -32.76 -3.85
C ASN A 512 -12.31 -32.69 -5.05
N LEU A 513 -11.08 -33.18 -4.87
CA LEU A 513 -9.99 -33.01 -5.83
C LEU A 513 -9.76 -34.29 -6.64
N PRO A 514 -9.52 -34.21 -7.96
CA PRO A 514 -9.22 -35.38 -8.79
C PRO A 514 -7.75 -35.84 -8.69
N PHE A 515 -6.98 -35.28 -7.76
CA PHE A 515 -5.57 -35.56 -7.50
C PHE A 515 -5.29 -35.49 -6.00
N GLU A 516 -4.22 -36.14 -5.55
CA GLU A 516 -3.73 -36.01 -4.18
C GLU A 516 -2.98 -34.68 -4.03
N PRO A 517 -3.46 -33.73 -3.21
CA PRO A 517 -2.72 -32.51 -2.96
C PRO A 517 -1.53 -32.80 -2.04
N LEU A 518 -0.34 -32.34 -2.41
CA LEU A 518 0.87 -32.46 -1.59
C LEU A 518 1.05 -31.26 -0.64
N LEU A 519 0.53 -30.09 -1.03
CA LEU A 519 0.46 -28.90 -0.18
C LEU A 519 -0.91 -28.22 -0.32
N CYS A 520 -1.34 -27.58 0.76
CA CYS A 520 -2.42 -26.61 0.77
C CYS A 520 -1.84 -25.25 1.15
N LEU A 521 -2.01 -24.23 0.32
CA LEU A 521 -1.44 -22.90 0.53
C LEU A 521 -2.56 -21.85 0.54
N ALA A 522 -2.50 -20.91 1.47
CA ALA A 522 -3.35 -19.73 1.44
C ALA A 522 -2.68 -18.70 0.52
N ASP A 523 -3.49 -18.08 -0.34
CA ASP A 523 -3.13 -16.97 -1.20
C ASP A 523 -1.79 -17.10 -1.95
N TYR A 524 -1.58 -18.25 -2.61
CA TYR A 524 -0.29 -18.58 -3.26
C TYR A 524 0.24 -17.51 -4.23
N TYR A 525 -0.66 -16.75 -4.87
CA TYR A 525 -0.36 -15.73 -5.86
C TYR A 525 -0.35 -14.29 -5.32
N ASP A 526 -0.44 -14.10 -4.00
CA ASP A 526 -0.51 -12.80 -3.32
C ASP A 526 -1.65 -11.94 -3.90
N LYS A 527 -2.86 -12.51 -4.02
CA LYS A 527 -4.06 -11.81 -4.52
C LYS A 527 -4.72 -10.96 -3.42
N ILE A 528 -4.36 -11.19 -2.16
CA ILE A 528 -4.87 -10.50 -0.99
C ILE A 528 -3.66 -9.90 -0.27
N ALA A 529 -3.70 -8.60 -0.01
CA ALA A 529 -2.70 -7.93 0.81
C ALA A 529 -2.94 -8.19 2.31
N ASP A 530 -3.01 -9.46 2.70
CA ASP A 530 -3.17 -9.88 4.10
C ASP A 530 -1.83 -9.76 4.85
N ALA A 531 -1.79 -9.97 6.17
CA ALA A 531 -0.58 -9.80 6.96
C ALA A 531 0.41 -10.98 6.81
N THR A 532 0.72 -11.35 5.57
CA THR A 532 1.75 -12.32 5.17
C THR A 532 2.65 -11.74 4.08
N THR A 533 3.87 -12.28 4.01
CA THR A 533 4.79 -12.07 2.89
C THR A 533 5.39 -13.40 2.53
N ASP A 534 5.23 -13.80 1.27
CA ASP A 534 5.49 -15.15 0.84
C ASP A 534 6.51 -15.19 -0.31
N ALA A 535 7.26 -16.30 -0.37
CA ALA A 535 8.15 -16.57 -1.48
C ALA A 535 8.40 -18.07 -1.64
N ASP A 536 8.40 -18.53 -2.89
CA ASP A 536 8.71 -19.90 -3.27
C ASP A 536 9.79 -19.98 -4.35
N LEU A 537 10.56 -21.08 -4.34
CA LEU A 537 11.61 -21.37 -5.30
C LEU A 537 11.60 -22.84 -5.69
N ARG A 538 11.96 -23.10 -6.96
CA ARG A 538 12.34 -24.43 -7.45
C ARG A 538 13.86 -24.57 -7.35
N ILE A 539 14.30 -25.48 -6.49
CA ILE A 539 15.71 -25.71 -6.16
C ILE A 539 16.19 -26.93 -6.93
N HIS A 540 17.26 -26.76 -7.71
CA HIS A 540 17.84 -27.82 -8.55
C HIS A 540 19.28 -28.19 -8.16
N GLN A 541 19.86 -27.50 -7.19
CA GLN A 541 21.24 -27.74 -6.77
C GLN A 541 21.47 -27.30 -5.32
N SER A 542 22.48 -27.87 -4.66
CA SER A 542 22.96 -27.39 -3.38
C SER A 542 23.48 -25.94 -3.51
N GLY A 543 23.28 -25.14 -2.47
CA GLY A 543 23.66 -23.72 -2.50
C GLY A 543 22.87 -22.86 -1.54
N ASP A 544 23.17 -21.56 -1.57
CA ASP A 544 22.48 -20.54 -0.79
C ASP A 544 21.37 -19.88 -1.61
N TYR A 545 20.19 -19.73 -1.01
CA TYR A 545 19.02 -19.07 -1.59
C TYR A 545 18.50 -18.01 -0.63
N ASP A 546 18.16 -16.84 -1.14
CA ASP A 546 17.70 -15.68 -0.36
C ASP A 546 16.20 -15.45 -0.58
N PHE A 547 15.47 -15.19 0.51
CA PHE A 547 14.04 -14.89 0.52
C PHE A 547 13.87 -13.51 1.20
N PRO A 548 14.14 -12.42 0.47
CA PRO A 548 14.38 -11.11 1.08
C PRO A 548 13.16 -10.55 1.83
N ASN A 549 11.97 -10.61 1.23
CA ASN A 549 10.74 -10.10 1.85
C ASN A 549 10.22 -10.98 2.99
N THR A 550 10.78 -12.17 3.17
CA THR A 550 10.42 -13.09 4.26
C THR A 550 11.50 -13.13 5.35
N PHE A 551 12.56 -12.30 5.25
CA PHE A 551 13.66 -12.25 6.22
C PHE A 551 14.32 -13.61 6.48
N PHE A 552 14.39 -14.46 5.45
CA PHE A 552 14.86 -15.83 5.56
C PHE A 552 15.91 -16.16 4.50
N ARG A 553 16.86 -17.02 4.87
CA ARG A 553 17.83 -17.61 3.95
C ARG A 553 17.89 -19.12 4.10
N LEU A 554 17.95 -19.80 2.98
CA LEU A 554 18.14 -21.24 2.90
C LEU A 554 19.57 -21.57 2.47
N SER A 555 20.16 -22.60 3.06
CA SER A 555 21.40 -23.21 2.57
C SER A 555 21.18 -24.70 2.38
N VAL A 556 21.00 -25.15 1.14
CA VAL A 556 20.79 -26.57 0.81
C VAL A 556 22.15 -27.25 0.70
N THR A 557 22.37 -28.30 1.50
CA THR A 557 23.60 -29.10 1.48
C THR A 557 23.44 -30.35 0.64
N THR A 558 22.28 -31.02 0.75
CA THR A 558 21.99 -32.27 0.05
C THR A 558 20.58 -32.21 -0.53
N LEU A 559 20.43 -32.59 -1.80
CA LEU A 559 19.15 -32.86 -2.45
C LEU A 559 19.30 -34.02 -3.44
N THR A 560 18.21 -34.74 -3.69
CA THR A 560 18.18 -35.87 -4.62
C THR A 560 18.13 -35.44 -6.09
N ASP A 561 17.17 -34.57 -6.44
CA ASP A 561 17.00 -34.04 -7.80
C ASP A 561 16.55 -32.58 -7.75
N SER A 562 15.31 -32.37 -7.29
CA SER A 562 14.75 -31.03 -7.16
C SER A 562 13.85 -30.92 -5.94
N ALA A 563 13.67 -29.69 -5.47
CA ALA A 563 12.77 -29.38 -4.37
C ALA A 563 11.92 -28.16 -4.71
N PHE A 564 10.61 -28.26 -4.47
CA PHE A 564 9.75 -27.09 -4.32
C PHE A 564 9.86 -26.62 -2.87
N PHE A 565 10.21 -25.37 -2.64
CA PHE A 565 10.41 -24.82 -1.30
C PHE A 565 9.71 -23.47 -1.16
N ARG A 566 8.92 -23.29 -0.11
CA ARG A 566 8.19 -22.05 0.19
C ARG A 566 8.46 -21.61 1.62
N VAL A 567 8.56 -20.30 1.78
CA VAL A 567 8.58 -19.62 3.07
C VAL A 567 7.43 -18.64 3.11
N THR A 568 6.65 -18.71 4.18
CA THR A 568 5.65 -17.71 4.53
C THR A 568 6.10 -17.02 5.80
N HIS A 569 6.19 -15.69 5.75
CA HIS A 569 6.45 -14.86 6.91
C HIS A 569 5.13 -14.19 7.34
N ASN A 570 4.62 -14.60 8.49
CA ASN A 570 3.37 -14.12 9.05
C ASN A 570 3.67 -12.89 9.92
N TRP A 571 3.05 -11.75 9.62
CA TRP A 571 3.16 -10.50 10.38
C TRP A 571 2.12 -10.42 11.50
N ALA A 572 1.93 -11.53 12.20
CA ALA A 572 1.05 -11.66 13.35
C ALA A 572 1.74 -12.48 14.45
N ALA A 573 1.21 -12.43 15.66
CA ALA A 573 1.71 -13.25 16.75
C ALA A 573 1.56 -14.77 16.42
N PRO A 574 2.57 -15.60 16.75
CA PRO A 574 2.40 -17.04 16.80
C PRO A 574 1.36 -17.40 17.88
N ASP A 575 0.82 -18.61 17.83
CA ASP A 575 -0.07 -19.05 18.91
C ASP A 575 0.72 -19.14 20.22
N SER A 576 0.04 -18.84 21.33
CA SER A 576 0.59 -19.06 22.67
C SER A 576 0.98 -20.53 22.89
N LEU A 577 1.95 -20.75 23.79
CA LEU A 577 2.27 -22.11 24.24
C LEU A 577 1.04 -22.73 24.91
N LYS A 578 0.79 -24.02 24.62
CA LYS A 578 -0.26 -24.79 25.31
C LYS A 578 0.11 -24.99 26.78
N THR A 579 1.40 -25.17 27.05
CA THR A 579 1.98 -25.19 28.40
C THR A 579 2.91 -24.01 28.59
N PRO A 580 2.55 -22.99 29.40
CA PRO A 580 3.40 -21.83 29.63
C PRO A 580 4.76 -22.21 30.22
N LEU A 581 5.85 -21.69 29.62
CA LEU A 581 7.21 -21.85 30.13
C LEU A 581 7.62 -20.57 30.88
N PRO A 582 7.98 -20.66 32.18
CA PRO A 582 8.39 -19.50 32.95
C PRO A 582 9.55 -18.73 32.31
N GLY A 583 9.40 -17.41 32.21
CA GLY A 583 10.41 -16.51 31.66
C GLY A 583 10.50 -16.50 30.14
N LEU A 584 9.73 -17.32 29.42
CA LEU A 584 9.72 -17.34 27.95
C LEU A 584 8.63 -16.41 27.41
N THR A 585 9.01 -15.49 26.53
CA THR A 585 8.08 -14.58 25.82
C THR A 585 8.25 -14.78 24.33
N LEU A 586 7.20 -15.22 23.65
CA LEU A 586 7.19 -15.34 22.19
C LEU A 586 7.22 -13.96 21.53
N SER A 587 7.73 -13.89 20.31
CA SER A 587 7.47 -12.77 19.39
C SER A 587 5.99 -12.45 19.39
N ASP A 588 5.61 -11.20 19.60
CA ASP A 588 4.22 -10.72 19.51
C ASP A 588 3.89 -10.19 18.10
N TYR A 589 4.86 -10.26 17.18
CA TYR A 589 4.83 -9.50 15.95
C TYR A 589 4.93 -10.35 14.68
N ARG A 590 5.69 -11.45 14.71
CA ARG A 590 5.91 -12.30 13.53
C ARG A 590 6.40 -13.72 13.83
N TYR A 591 6.17 -14.62 12.88
CA TYR A 591 6.73 -15.97 12.83
C TYR A 591 6.81 -16.48 11.38
N TRP A 592 7.51 -17.59 11.16
CA TRP A 592 7.69 -18.20 9.85
C TRP A 592 6.98 -19.54 9.76
N ARG A 593 6.59 -19.88 8.53
CA ARG A 593 6.19 -21.22 8.13
C ARG A 593 7.07 -21.66 6.96
N ILE A 594 7.60 -22.87 7.06
CA ILE A 594 8.48 -23.51 6.08
C ILE A 594 7.73 -24.71 5.49
N GLU A 595 7.58 -24.71 4.18
CA GLU A 595 6.82 -25.73 3.44
C GLU A 595 7.61 -26.16 2.20
N GLY A 596 7.37 -27.38 1.72
CA GLY A 596 8.02 -27.85 0.51
C GLY A 596 7.64 -29.26 0.10
N ILE A 597 8.00 -29.61 -1.13
CA ILE A 597 7.85 -30.94 -1.72
C ILE A 597 9.24 -31.36 -2.22
N TYR A 598 9.79 -32.42 -1.62
CA TYR A 598 11.12 -32.90 -1.94
C TYR A 598 11.28 -34.37 -1.53
N ASP A 599 12.16 -35.06 -2.24
CA ASP A 599 12.53 -36.45 -1.95
C ASP A 599 13.70 -36.53 -0.97
N ASP A 600 13.70 -37.59 -0.15
CA ASP A 600 14.82 -37.88 0.73
C ASP A 600 16.05 -38.39 -0.05
N PRO A 601 17.29 -38.03 0.37
CA PRO A 601 17.58 -37.09 1.46
C PRO A 601 17.54 -35.62 0.99
N PHE A 602 16.77 -34.79 1.72
CA PHE A 602 16.89 -33.33 1.66
C PHE A 602 17.50 -32.81 2.97
N GLN A 603 18.62 -32.12 2.89
CA GLN A 603 19.28 -31.51 4.05
C GLN A 603 19.53 -30.03 3.77
N ALA A 604 19.04 -29.18 4.65
CA ALA A 604 19.19 -27.75 4.52
C ALA A 604 19.29 -27.06 5.89
N LYS A 605 19.91 -25.88 5.87
CA LYS A 605 19.98 -24.96 7.01
C LYS A 605 19.04 -23.78 6.76
N GLY A 606 18.26 -23.42 7.76
CA GLY A 606 17.46 -22.20 7.76
C GLY A 606 18.15 -21.09 8.55
N ARG A 607 18.17 -19.88 8.02
CA ARG A 607 18.72 -18.68 8.66
C ARG A 607 17.60 -17.64 8.77
N PHE A 608 17.16 -17.39 9.99
CA PHE A 608 16.06 -16.48 10.33
C PHE A 608 16.66 -15.15 10.77
N PHE A 609 16.39 -14.09 10.01
CA PHE A 609 16.92 -12.77 10.30
C PHE A 609 16.11 -12.10 11.41
N TYR A 610 16.81 -11.62 12.43
CA TYR A 610 16.24 -10.79 13.49
C TYR A 610 16.86 -9.40 13.44
N SER A 611 16.11 -8.37 13.81
CA SER A 611 16.61 -7.00 13.83
C SER A 611 15.72 -6.05 14.63
N ARG A 612 16.32 -5.38 15.61
CA ARG A 612 15.77 -4.17 16.22
C ARG A 612 15.96 -2.90 15.36
N PRO A 613 17.14 -2.63 14.74
CA PRO A 613 17.31 -1.38 13.97
C PRO A 613 16.37 -1.22 12.76
N SER A 614 15.81 -2.33 12.27
CA SER A 614 14.86 -2.38 11.15
C SER A 614 13.40 -2.51 11.60
N HIS A 615 13.10 -2.31 12.88
CA HIS A 615 11.75 -2.37 13.46
C HIS A 615 11.02 -3.71 13.28
N LEU A 616 11.76 -4.83 13.35
CA LEU A 616 11.17 -6.17 13.22
C LEU A 616 10.90 -6.82 14.58
N ASP A 617 11.82 -6.65 15.54
CA ASP A 617 11.81 -7.38 16.81
C ASP A 617 11.99 -6.43 18.01
N ASP A 618 11.47 -5.20 17.90
CA ASP A 618 11.65 -4.12 18.89
C ASP A 618 11.09 -4.48 20.27
N SER A 619 9.95 -5.17 20.29
CA SER A 619 9.28 -5.66 21.51
C SER A 619 10.06 -6.80 22.18
N LEU A 620 10.76 -7.62 21.39
CA LEU A 620 11.42 -8.85 21.81
C LEU A 620 12.89 -8.63 22.24
N LEU A 621 13.58 -7.66 21.62
CA LEU A 621 14.99 -7.34 21.85
C LEU A 621 15.16 -6.02 22.61
N GLN A 622 14.76 -6.01 23.88
CA GLN A 622 14.80 -4.80 24.71
C GLN A 622 16.23 -4.51 25.22
N ASN A 623 17.00 -5.54 25.58
CA ASN A 623 18.35 -5.43 26.15
C ASN A 623 19.40 -6.26 25.39
N LEU A 624 20.68 -5.87 25.49
CA LEU A 624 21.81 -6.62 24.88
C LEU A 624 22.01 -8.02 25.46
N ASN A 625 21.47 -8.28 26.66
CA ASN A 625 21.56 -9.56 27.37
C ASN A 625 20.32 -10.45 27.14
N ASP A 626 19.38 -10.07 26.27
CA ASP A 626 18.21 -10.90 26.00
C ASP A 626 18.65 -12.20 25.31
N SER A 627 18.33 -13.32 25.94
CA SER A 627 18.57 -14.67 25.43
C SER A 627 17.54 -15.00 24.35
N LEU A 628 17.76 -14.43 23.16
CA LEU A 628 16.98 -14.72 21.96
C LEU A 628 17.16 -16.20 21.59
N VAL A 629 16.05 -16.92 21.56
CA VAL A 629 15.94 -18.33 21.15
C VAL A 629 15.01 -18.47 19.96
N ILE A 630 15.06 -19.63 19.30
CA ILE A 630 14.09 -20.02 18.28
C ILE A 630 13.38 -21.29 18.71
N LEU A 631 12.08 -21.30 18.48
CA LEU A 631 11.18 -22.41 18.75
C LEU A 631 10.66 -22.96 17.43
N TYR A 632 10.34 -24.24 17.42
CA TYR A 632 9.76 -24.94 16.29
C TYR A 632 8.52 -25.71 16.72
N ARG A 633 7.56 -25.85 15.82
CA ARG A 633 6.50 -26.87 15.90
C ARG A 633 6.18 -27.36 14.49
N LYS A 634 5.75 -28.62 14.39
CA LYS A 634 5.35 -29.18 13.09
C LYS A 634 4.12 -28.47 12.52
N ASP A 635 3.13 -28.25 13.38
CA ASP A 635 1.85 -27.61 13.07
C ASP A 635 1.18 -27.18 14.39
N ALA A 636 0.02 -26.51 14.31
CA ALA A 636 -0.72 -26.02 15.48
C ALA A 636 -1.24 -27.13 16.43
N SER A 637 -1.23 -28.40 16.01
CA SER A 637 -1.62 -29.52 16.87
C SER A 637 -0.55 -29.86 17.91
N VAL A 638 0.71 -29.47 17.69
CA VAL A 638 1.84 -29.68 18.61
C VAL A 638 2.21 -28.36 19.31
N ASP A 639 2.71 -28.44 20.54
CA ASP A 639 3.18 -27.25 21.27
C ASP A 639 4.56 -26.80 20.75
N TRP A 640 4.93 -25.55 21.04
CA TRP A 640 6.25 -25.01 20.68
C TRP A 640 7.37 -25.70 21.48
N GLN A 641 8.46 -26.05 20.79
CA GLN A 641 9.64 -26.64 21.42
C GLN A 641 10.91 -25.89 21.02
N GLY A 642 11.83 -25.72 21.97
CA GLY A 642 13.16 -25.20 21.70
C GLY A 642 13.96 -26.20 20.85
N ILE A 643 14.74 -25.69 19.91
CA ILE A 643 15.58 -26.49 19.02
C ILE A 643 17.03 -26.00 19.03
N PRO A 644 18.02 -26.84 18.66
CA PRO A 644 19.40 -26.39 18.55
C PRO A 644 19.58 -25.32 17.48
N PHE A 645 20.27 -24.22 17.83
CA PHE A 645 20.56 -23.13 16.91
C PHE A 645 21.92 -22.48 17.18
N THR A 646 22.41 -21.70 16.22
CA THR A 646 23.52 -20.77 16.43
C THR A 646 23.09 -19.34 16.12
N ARG A 647 23.41 -18.39 17.00
CA ARG A 647 23.13 -16.96 16.82
C ARG A 647 24.36 -16.24 16.29
N THR A 648 24.14 -15.34 15.33
CA THR A 648 25.14 -14.39 14.84
C THR A 648 24.58 -12.98 14.96
N GLY A 649 25.41 -12.01 15.35
CA GLY A 649 25.00 -10.63 15.57
C GLY A 649 24.52 -10.34 17.00
N THR A 650 24.25 -9.08 17.29
CA THR A 650 23.78 -8.61 18.61
C THR A 650 22.34 -8.13 18.52
N LEU A 651 22.13 -6.91 17.99
CA LEU A 651 20.81 -6.29 17.79
C LEU A 651 20.21 -6.57 16.40
N ALA A 652 21.02 -7.08 15.48
CA ALA A 652 20.60 -7.60 14.20
C ALA A 652 21.53 -8.74 13.77
N GLY A 653 20.99 -9.73 13.08
CA GLY A 653 21.75 -10.88 12.59
C GLY A 653 20.86 -12.09 12.32
N TYR A 654 21.42 -13.29 12.41
CA TYR A 654 20.70 -14.51 12.07
C TYR A 654 20.71 -15.51 13.22
N ILE A 655 19.54 -16.13 13.45
CA ILE A 655 19.44 -17.44 14.10
C ILE A 655 19.52 -18.51 13.01
N THR A 656 20.49 -19.43 13.13
CA THR A 656 20.69 -20.51 12.17
C THR A 656 20.28 -21.85 12.77
N VAL A 657 19.38 -22.55 12.09
CA VAL A 657 18.96 -23.92 12.40
C VAL A 657 19.60 -24.84 11.37
N ASN A 658 20.44 -25.79 11.81
CA ASN A 658 21.21 -26.65 10.91
C ASN A 658 20.39 -27.81 10.30
N ASP A 659 19.34 -28.25 10.99
CA ASP A 659 18.43 -29.30 10.55
C ASP A 659 17.04 -28.68 10.33
N LEU A 660 16.89 -27.99 9.21
CA LEU A 660 15.63 -27.32 8.87
C LEU A 660 14.56 -28.37 8.54
N GLN A 661 13.38 -28.21 9.13
CA GLN A 661 12.24 -29.10 8.97
C GLN A 661 11.02 -28.29 8.49
N PRO A 662 10.08 -28.89 7.73
CA PRO A 662 8.80 -28.26 7.45
C PRO A 662 8.01 -28.04 8.73
N GLY A 663 7.37 -26.89 8.84
CA GLY A 663 6.60 -26.49 10.01
C GLY A 663 6.79 -25.01 10.32
N GLU A 664 6.52 -24.63 11.55
CA GLU A 664 6.52 -23.24 11.98
C GLU A 664 7.68 -22.95 12.90
N TYR A 665 8.22 -21.74 12.78
CA TYR A 665 9.35 -21.24 13.55
C TYR A 665 9.03 -19.87 14.12
N THR A 666 9.31 -19.65 15.39
CA THR A 666 9.14 -18.32 15.99
C THR A 666 10.32 -17.96 16.89
N LEU A 667 10.64 -16.67 16.94
CA LEU A 667 11.61 -16.13 17.88
C LEU A 667 10.96 -15.96 19.25
N ALA A 668 11.74 -16.14 20.30
CA ALA A 668 11.33 -15.84 21.67
C ALA A 668 12.50 -15.29 22.48
N SER A 669 12.19 -14.55 23.55
CA SER A 669 13.16 -14.11 24.55
C SER A 669 12.96 -14.93 25.81
N TRP A 670 14.04 -15.46 26.38
CA TRP A 670 14.00 -16.23 27.62
C TRP A 670 14.78 -15.49 28.72
N ASP A 671 14.10 -15.10 29.79
CA ASP A 671 14.72 -14.41 30.92
C ASP A 671 15.76 -15.30 31.64
N GLU A 672 17.02 -14.84 31.65
CA GLU A 672 18.17 -15.51 32.27
C GLU A 672 18.03 -15.70 33.79
N LEU A 673 17.15 -14.96 34.47
CA LEU A 673 16.87 -15.16 35.91
C LEU A 673 16.20 -16.52 36.21
N TYR A 674 15.55 -17.13 35.21
CA TYR A 674 15.08 -18.51 35.26
C TYR A 674 16.15 -19.52 34.77
N VAL A 675 17.16 -19.03 34.03
CA VAL A 675 18.32 -19.78 33.51
C VAL A 675 19.48 -19.79 34.52
N GLY A 676 19.32 -19.08 35.65
CA GLY A 676 20.24 -18.98 36.79
C GLY A 676 20.42 -20.26 37.62
N LYS A 677 20.72 -21.38 36.95
CA LYS A 677 21.57 -22.46 37.44
C LYS A 677 22.09 -23.17 36.21
N THR A 678 23.39 -23.04 35.98
CA THR A 678 24.13 -23.91 35.08
C THR A 678 23.99 -25.36 35.57
N GLU A 679 22.96 -26.05 35.13
CA GLU A 679 23.18 -27.41 34.65
C GLU A 679 23.33 -27.27 33.15
N ILE A 680 24.55 -27.47 32.68
CA ILE A 680 24.72 -28.13 31.40
C ILE A 680 23.81 -29.36 31.52
N LEU A 681 22.65 -29.34 30.88
CA LEU A 681 21.92 -30.57 30.61
C LEU A 681 22.84 -31.35 29.67
N THR A 682 23.80 -32.07 30.26
CA THR A 682 24.29 -33.29 29.66
C THR A 682 23.05 -34.14 29.52
N THR A 683 22.46 -34.12 28.33
CA THR A 683 21.36 -34.99 27.92
C THR A 683 21.64 -36.37 28.50
N ASN A 684 20.77 -36.86 29.39
CA ASN A 684 20.88 -38.21 29.95
C ASN A 684 20.38 -39.24 28.92
N ASN A 685 20.78 -39.06 27.66
CA ASN A 685 20.50 -39.98 26.58
C ASN A 685 21.33 -41.24 26.83
N LYS A 686 20.66 -42.28 27.31
CA LYS A 686 21.27 -43.58 27.57
C LYS A 686 20.70 -44.58 26.59
N ILE A 687 21.59 -45.19 25.82
CA ILE A 687 21.32 -46.39 25.06
C ILE A 687 22.08 -47.55 25.73
N SER A 688 21.35 -48.62 26.09
CA SER A 688 21.94 -49.86 26.58
C SER A 688 21.49 -51.00 25.69
N ILE A 689 22.41 -51.83 25.22
CA ILE A 689 22.13 -52.95 24.33
C ILE A 689 22.65 -54.22 24.99
N TYR A 690 21.76 -55.19 25.22
CA TYR A 690 22.13 -56.46 25.84
C TYR A 690 21.29 -57.64 25.34
N PRO A 691 21.87 -58.86 25.29
CA PRO A 691 23.28 -59.17 25.55
C PRO A 691 24.19 -58.64 24.43
N ASN A 692 25.40 -58.20 24.80
CA ASN A 692 26.47 -57.85 23.86
C ASN A 692 27.74 -58.61 24.27
N PRO A 693 28.23 -59.58 23.49
CA PRO A 693 27.80 -59.96 22.12
C PRO A 693 26.39 -60.56 22.05
N VAL A 694 25.69 -60.33 20.93
CA VAL A 694 24.33 -60.85 20.66
C VAL A 694 24.36 -62.11 19.78
N HIS A 695 23.51 -63.10 20.08
CA HIS A 695 23.26 -64.27 19.24
C HIS A 695 21.76 -64.38 18.96
N GLY A 696 21.28 -63.74 17.88
CA GLY A 696 19.85 -63.67 17.58
C GLY A 696 19.24 -62.36 18.07
N HIS A 697 18.60 -62.34 19.23
CA HIS A 697 17.86 -61.16 19.72
C HIS A 697 18.64 -60.33 20.74
N CYS A 698 18.52 -59.01 20.66
CA CYS A 698 18.91 -58.11 21.75
C CYS A 698 17.76 -57.20 22.19
N ILE A 699 17.89 -56.74 23.43
CA ILE A 699 17.09 -55.65 23.99
C ILE A 699 17.89 -54.36 23.85
N ILE A 700 17.24 -53.33 23.31
CA ILE A 700 17.75 -51.96 23.21
C ILE A 700 16.91 -51.09 24.12
N ASP A 701 17.48 -50.74 25.26
CA ASP A 701 16.91 -49.79 26.20
C ASP A 701 17.34 -48.38 25.82
N VAL A 702 16.37 -47.52 25.55
CA VAL A 702 16.56 -46.12 25.25
C VAL A 702 15.89 -45.29 26.35
N SER A 703 16.64 -44.39 26.96
CA SER A 703 16.13 -43.36 27.85
C SER A 703 16.53 -42.01 27.29
N SER A 704 15.55 -41.17 26.95
CA SER A 704 15.75 -39.80 26.48
C SER A 704 14.73 -38.86 27.13
N ASP A 705 15.12 -37.62 27.35
CA ASP A 705 14.26 -36.53 27.85
C ASP A 705 13.59 -35.71 26.73
N HIS A 706 13.87 -36.04 25.46
CA HIS A 706 13.28 -35.42 24.26
C HIS A 706 12.93 -36.49 23.20
N PHE A 707 12.32 -36.08 22.09
CA PHE A 707 12.18 -36.98 20.94
C PHE A 707 13.55 -37.35 20.40
N SER A 708 13.82 -38.63 20.25
CA SER A 708 15.10 -39.11 19.75
C SER A 708 14.91 -40.13 18.66
N VAL A 709 15.88 -40.20 17.75
CA VAL A 709 15.90 -41.18 16.67
C VAL A 709 16.93 -42.24 17.00
N LEU A 710 16.48 -43.46 17.28
CA LEU A 710 17.35 -44.63 17.34
C LEU A 710 17.71 -45.05 15.92
N LYS A 711 19.01 -45.14 15.64
CA LYS A 711 19.53 -45.70 14.39
C LYS A 711 20.49 -46.85 14.65
N ILE A 712 20.44 -47.88 13.82
CA ILE A 712 21.41 -48.99 13.82
C ILE A 712 22.06 -49.08 12.45
N TYR A 713 23.38 -49.10 12.41
CA TYR A 713 24.18 -49.20 11.20
C TYR A 713 25.01 -50.49 11.19
N ALA A 714 25.18 -51.08 10.01
CA ALA A 714 26.28 -52.00 9.77
C ALA A 714 27.63 -51.26 9.86
N SER A 715 28.71 -51.97 10.16
CA SER A 715 30.08 -51.40 10.13
C SER A 715 30.49 -50.79 8.78
N SER A 716 29.80 -51.13 7.68
CA SER A 716 29.95 -50.49 6.37
C SER A 716 29.25 -49.13 6.23
N GLY A 717 28.51 -48.68 7.25
CA GLY A 717 27.72 -47.44 7.25
C GLY A 717 26.29 -47.59 6.73
N VAL A 718 25.87 -48.79 6.31
CA VAL A 718 24.49 -49.05 5.84
C VAL A 718 23.52 -48.99 7.02
N LEU A 719 22.46 -48.19 6.90
CA LEU A 719 21.39 -48.07 7.89
C LEU A 719 20.46 -49.30 7.85
N LEU A 720 20.25 -49.93 9.01
CA LEU A 720 19.46 -51.16 9.18
C LEU A 720 18.16 -50.94 9.95
N LEU A 721 18.14 -49.92 10.82
CA LEU A 721 16.96 -49.51 11.59
C LEU A 721 16.98 -48.00 11.78
N LYS A 722 15.83 -47.35 11.62
CA LYS A 722 15.56 -45.97 12.04
C LYS A 722 14.21 -45.96 12.74
N LYS A 723 14.18 -45.53 14.01
CA LYS A 723 12.94 -45.46 14.79
C LYS A 723 12.88 -44.17 15.59
N LEU A 724 11.82 -43.39 15.36
CA LEU A 724 11.51 -42.22 16.17
C LEU A 724 10.91 -42.68 17.51
N LEU A 725 11.42 -42.13 18.60
CA LEU A 725 11.02 -42.44 19.96
C LEU A 725 10.61 -41.14 20.67
N PRO A 726 9.40 -41.05 21.24
CA PRO A 726 9.03 -39.93 22.12
C PRO A 726 9.96 -39.82 23.34
N ALA A 727 9.92 -38.70 24.05
CA ALA A 727 10.58 -38.58 25.36
C ALA A 727 10.10 -39.68 26.31
N GLY A 728 11.02 -40.32 27.04
CA GLY A 728 10.73 -41.41 27.97
C GLY A 728 11.68 -42.60 27.86
N LYS A 729 11.28 -43.71 28.49
CA LYS A 729 12.00 -44.99 28.43
C LYS A 729 11.31 -45.93 27.46
N HIS A 730 12.08 -46.47 26.53
CA HIS A 730 11.61 -47.40 25.51
C HIS A 730 12.48 -48.66 25.55
N GLU A 731 11.84 -49.81 25.58
CA GLU A 731 12.49 -51.10 25.41
C GLU A 731 12.14 -51.62 24.01
N LEU A 732 13.16 -51.94 23.22
CA LEU A 732 12.99 -52.44 21.86
C LEU A 732 13.65 -53.81 21.72
N ASN A 733 12.89 -54.78 21.22
CA ASN A 733 13.43 -56.09 20.90
C ASN A 733 13.78 -56.13 19.40
N TYR A 734 15.05 -56.33 19.08
CA TYR A 734 15.54 -56.36 17.71
C TYR A 734 16.20 -57.71 17.40
N ASP A 735 15.85 -58.28 16.26
CA ASP A 735 16.36 -59.58 15.80
C ASP A 735 17.53 -59.39 14.83
N PHE A 736 18.73 -59.76 15.29
CA PHE A 736 19.96 -59.82 14.51
C PHE A 736 20.21 -61.20 13.87
N SER A 737 19.30 -62.19 14.00
CA SER A 737 19.52 -63.57 13.52
C SER A 737 19.74 -63.70 12.01
N GLN A 738 19.21 -62.75 11.23
CA GLN A 738 19.33 -62.72 9.77
C GLN A 738 20.53 -61.89 9.27
N LEU A 739 21.29 -61.28 10.18
CA LEU A 739 22.41 -60.41 9.83
C LEU A 739 23.75 -61.16 9.93
N PRO A 740 24.74 -60.87 9.05
CA PRO A 740 26.06 -61.48 9.13
C PRO A 740 26.76 -61.20 10.47
N ALA A 741 27.63 -62.10 10.93
CA ALA A 741 28.43 -61.82 12.13
C ALA A 741 29.35 -60.61 11.90
N GLY A 742 29.28 -59.59 12.77
CA GLY A 742 30.05 -58.37 12.61
C GLY A 742 29.79 -57.30 13.68
N LEU A 743 30.44 -56.15 13.54
CA LEU A 743 30.23 -54.97 14.38
C LEU A 743 29.10 -54.11 13.81
N TYR A 744 28.21 -53.67 14.69
CA TYR A 744 27.10 -52.77 14.41
C TYR A 744 27.18 -51.55 15.32
N ILE A 745 26.78 -50.39 14.80
CA ILE A 745 26.82 -49.12 15.52
C ILE A 745 25.38 -48.70 15.78
N ALA A 746 25.02 -48.49 17.04
CA ALA A 746 23.76 -47.87 17.40
C ALA A 746 24.01 -46.41 17.81
N SER A 747 23.25 -45.49 17.21
CA SER A 747 23.23 -44.08 17.61
C SER A 747 21.85 -43.70 18.11
N LEU A 748 21.83 -42.79 19.08
CA LEU A 748 20.63 -42.14 19.57
C LEU A 748 20.84 -40.65 19.35
N GLU A 749 20.08 -40.09 18.40
CA GLU A 749 20.17 -38.70 17.95
C GLU A 749 18.99 -37.87 18.41
#